data_AF-A0AAD9EI95-F1
#
_entry.id   AF-A0AAD9EI95-F1
#
_cell.length_a   1.000
_cell.length_b   1.000
_cell.length_c   1.000
_cell.angle_alpha   90.00
_cell.angle_beta   90.00
_cell.angle_gamma   90.00
#
_symmetry.space_group_name_H-M   'P 1'
#
loop_
_entity.id
_entity.type
_entity.pdbx_description
1 polymer ?
#
loop_
_entity_poly.entity_id
_entity_poly.type
_entity_poly.pdbx_seq_one_letter_code
_entity_poly.pdbx_strand_id
1 'polypeptide(L)'
;MCVSKLLDVEEHVWSPMYGLKGNIDATVQVTMKDGKDLKTLTVPFEVKTGKHANANHMAQTALYNLLLSDRYDLEIVYGILYYMETSQTMRIPTIRHELRHMIMQRNQLACHIRERSVQLPPMKRSKNMCGKCYAKAPCFTYHKLADDGNGETSGMDVQFDEVVKHLTPKHQDFFLKWENLLTKEEKETQKLKRELWTMVSQEREKVGRCFSDVIIEEGSWSEDQGTSKINRFDYTFIKRLPNPGHSFLESQLAVGEPIVVSDEQGHFALALGYVTAVRKQRISVAVDRRLHNARIRQQGFDESNNQVFASIMEVVPEGSTQDDAQGKIQQAPIRYRLDKDEFSNGMAVVRNNLVQTMAEGVFGSREIRRLVVDLIPPRFKTAPTQYTIADQESLNVDQRKAIEKVMSAQDYALVLGMPGTGKTTTIAHIIRALTSQGKSVLLTSYTHTAVDNILLKLKDDKTPVLRLGAPAKVHPDVQQFAILAGQPMNSFDEIKAAWHDTPIVATTCLGIGHPLFNERTFDYCIVDEASQITLPICLGPIRMAKTFVLVGDHNQLPPLVQNEEAREGGLDVSLFKLLSDTHPDSVVNLEHQYRMCEDIMTLSNTLIYKGRLRCGTEQLRFKKLDVPNMSALKQLHYDSSTILRPGTPKSFCTSMAQSCCWLRDLLDGETRVKFVNTDTLQPLTCEEAKGNRIVNPAEARIVTQLVEGLLTVGVPDGEIGVMTHYRSQLSLLKHGLRAHVGVEMHTADRFQGRDKDVVILSLVRSNDSCSIGDLLKDWRRINVAFTRAKTKLLVVGSKSTLKGSGKEEMLSKFISLMEERDWIYDLPADALENHFFDDTSTQLTASGLSPLKTRKNTSPRKGISPRKIPKLGLGVDKENRRPEPKRARIGEKVLMKDKVILRDILNDMTNGESNSSPTTSLTCVSNDANSAHRAREISPLKPRPTHHRNTSIGTLAPSRRKRKTPTMPAIRPTAAIRAARAIKTTAPSTRAFSVTARRAGGGSDFDPPSGWLWGVKPGEKYEKEGWELPFYTLFCGGIIATGVVLAFKPDTSLDTWALEEARRRLEKEGILPDPEK
;
A
#
# COMPACT_ATOMS: atom_id res chain seq x y z
N MET A 1 14.44 -16.27 -43.35
CA MET A 1 14.42 -15.53 -42.07
C MET A 1 15.06 -16.42 -41.03
N CYS A 2 16.02 -15.92 -40.26
CA CYS A 2 16.68 -16.65 -39.18
C CYS A 2 16.73 -15.75 -37.94
N VAL A 3 16.43 -16.29 -36.75
CA VAL A 3 16.68 -15.59 -35.49
C VAL A 3 18.17 -15.75 -35.18
N SER A 4 18.92 -14.65 -35.19
CA SER A 4 20.39 -14.66 -35.11
C SER A 4 20.93 -14.44 -33.71
N LYS A 5 20.22 -13.69 -32.87
CA LYS A 5 20.63 -13.31 -31.52
C LYS A 5 19.37 -13.06 -30.67
N LEU A 6 19.36 -13.55 -29.43
CA LEU A 6 18.38 -13.14 -28.42
C LEU A 6 18.91 -11.86 -27.77
N LEU A 7 18.10 -10.82 -27.62
CA LEU A 7 18.53 -9.54 -27.02
C LEU A 7 18.02 -9.42 -25.58
N ASP A 8 16.71 -9.60 -25.37
CA ASP A 8 16.03 -9.53 -24.07
C ASP A 8 14.86 -10.54 -23.99
N VAL A 9 14.37 -10.85 -22.78
CA VAL A 9 13.32 -11.84 -22.47
C VAL A 9 12.34 -11.29 -21.44
N GLU A 10 11.04 -11.54 -21.63
CA GLU A 10 9.97 -10.91 -20.84
C GLU A 10 10.11 -9.37 -20.81
N GLU A 11 10.55 -8.71 -21.89
CA GLU A 11 10.90 -7.28 -21.89
C GLU A 11 9.68 -6.39 -21.62
N HIS A 12 9.71 -5.68 -20.49
CA HIS A 12 8.65 -4.79 -20.05
C HIS A 12 8.93 -3.35 -20.51
N VAL A 13 8.00 -2.81 -21.30
CA VAL A 13 8.12 -1.48 -21.91
C VAL A 13 6.92 -0.63 -21.54
N TRP A 14 7.17 0.57 -21.00
CA TRP A 14 6.19 1.63 -20.83
C TRP A 14 6.49 2.74 -21.84
N SER A 15 5.50 3.09 -22.65
CA SER A 15 5.55 4.19 -23.62
C SER A 15 4.57 5.30 -23.21
N PRO A 16 5.06 6.38 -22.58
CA PRO A 16 4.26 7.58 -22.36
C PRO A 16 3.82 8.23 -23.68
N MET A 17 4.65 8.13 -24.73
CA MET A 17 4.34 8.68 -26.06
C MET A 17 3.06 8.08 -26.65
N TYR A 18 2.94 6.74 -26.63
CA TYR A 18 1.77 6.05 -27.18
C TYR A 18 0.67 5.76 -26.15
N GLY A 19 0.87 6.09 -24.88
CA GLY A 19 -0.06 5.75 -23.80
C GLY A 19 -0.26 4.23 -23.68
N LEU A 20 0.82 3.47 -23.82
CA LEU A 20 0.82 2.01 -23.90
C LEU A 20 1.86 1.40 -22.97
N LYS A 21 1.58 0.16 -22.53
CA LYS A 21 2.57 -0.69 -21.87
C LYS A 21 2.42 -2.15 -22.25
N GLY A 22 3.53 -2.86 -22.33
CA GLY A 22 3.59 -4.27 -22.74
C GLY A 22 4.66 -5.04 -21.96
N ASN A 23 4.58 -6.36 -22.07
CA ASN A 23 5.60 -7.30 -21.66
C ASN A 23 5.76 -8.24 -22.85
N ILE A 24 6.90 -8.21 -23.51
CA ILE A 24 7.17 -8.87 -24.78
C ILE A 24 7.91 -10.18 -24.47
N ASP A 25 7.42 -11.31 -24.95
CA ASP A 25 7.98 -12.62 -24.56
C ASP A 25 9.49 -12.71 -24.84
N ALA A 26 9.93 -12.25 -26.01
CA ALA A 26 11.35 -11.98 -26.30
C ALA A 26 11.55 -10.82 -27.28
N THR A 27 12.64 -10.09 -27.11
CA THR A 27 13.17 -9.13 -28.10
C THR A 27 14.34 -9.78 -28.80
N VAL A 28 14.26 -9.93 -30.13
CA VAL A 28 15.20 -10.75 -30.91
C VAL A 28 15.78 -10.01 -32.10
N GLN A 29 17.00 -10.40 -32.46
CA GLN A 29 17.63 -10.01 -33.72
C GLN A 29 17.35 -11.07 -34.78
N VAL A 30 17.00 -10.62 -35.98
CA VAL A 30 16.58 -11.45 -37.10
C VAL A 30 17.30 -11.07 -38.38
N THR A 31 18.01 -12.04 -38.96
CA THR A 31 18.56 -11.92 -40.31
C THR A 31 17.52 -12.35 -41.34
N MET A 32 17.10 -11.41 -42.18
CA MET A 32 16.34 -11.67 -43.40
C MET A 32 17.23 -11.57 -44.63
N LYS A 33 16.87 -12.33 -45.65
CA LYS A 33 17.32 -12.13 -47.02
C LYS A 33 16.09 -11.71 -47.83
N ASP A 34 16.12 -10.52 -48.40
CA ASP A 34 15.03 -9.95 -49.19
C ASP A 34 15.55 -9.72 -50.62
N GLY A 35 15.17 -10.62 -51.53
CA GLY A 35 15.80 -10.74 -52.84
C GLY A 35 17.32 -11.04 -52.76
N LYS A 36 18.13 -10.03 -53.08
CA LYS A 36 19.60 -10.10 -52.99
C LYS A 36 20.16 -9.58 -51.67
N ASP A 37 19.42 -8.71 -50.98
CA ASP A 37 19.96 -7.96 -49.84
C ASP A 37 19.82 -8.76 -48.55
N LEU A 38 20.85 -8.73 -47.71
CA LEU A 38 20.82 -9.27 -46.36
C LEU A 38 20.54 -8.12 -45.40
N LYS A 39 19.50 -8.24 -44.58
CA LYS A 39 19.15 -7.25 -43.55
C LYS A 39 19.07 -7.90 -42.19
N THR A 40 19.65 -7.25 -41.19
CA THR A 40 19.60 -7.66 -39.80
C THR A 40 18.76 -6.65 -39.04
N LEU A 41 17.64 -7.09 -38.48
CA LEU A 41 16.63 -6.23 -37.87
C LEU A 41 16.34 -6.69 -36.43
N THR A 42 15.96 -5.75 -35.57
CA THR A 42 15.47 -6.03 -34.21
C THR A 42 13.94 -6.04 -34.23
N VAL A 43 13.33 -7.09 -33.67
CA VAL A 43 11.87 -7.32 -33.74
C VAL A 43 11.34 -7.95 -32.45
N PRO A 44 10.05 -7.73 -32.10
CA PRO A 44 9.39 -8.51 -31.05
C PRO A 44 9.13 -9.93 -31.53
N PHE A 45 9.23 -10.88 -30.61
CA PHE A 45 8.88 -12.28 -30.80
C PHE A 45 7.83 -12.67 -29.76
N GLU A 46 6.60 -12.86 -30.22
CA GLU A 46 5.42 -13.20 -29.40
C GLU A 46 5.13 -14.70 -29.49
N VAL A 47 4.88 -15.36 -28.36
CA VAL A 47 4.65 -16.80 -28.27
C VAL A 47 3.20 -17.10 -27.86
N LYS A 48 2.54 -18.01 -28.59
CA LYS A 48 1.17 -18.46 -28.27
C LYS A 48 1.09 -19.97 -28.25
N THR A 49 0.34 -20.50 -27.28
CA THR A 49 0.09 -21.95 -27.11
C THR A 49 -1.09 -22.47 -27.93
N GLY A 50 -1.99 -21.61 -28.43
CA GLY A 50 -3.19 -22.05 -29.16
C GLY A 50 -2.94 -22.57 -30.58
N LYS A 51 -3.97 -23.17 -31.20
CA LYS A 51 -3.88 -23.79 -32.54
C LYS A 51 -4.10 -22.85 -33.73
N HIS A 52 -4.63 -21.65 -33.51
CA HIS A 52 -5.17 -20.81 -34.60
C HIS A 52 -4.78 -19.33 -34.46
N ALA A 53 -4.51 -18.71 -35.62
CA ALA A 53 -4.30 -17.28 -35.75
C ALA A 53 -5.56 -16.50 -35.34
N ASN A 54 -5.45 -15.67 -34.31
CA ASN A 54 -6.52 -14.79 -33.80
C ASN A 54 -6.17 -13.33 -34.11
N ALA A 55 -7.16 -12.54 -34.56
CA ALA A 55 -7.06 -11.10 -34.73
C ALA A 55 -6.44 -10.39 -33.51
N ASN A 56 -6.83 -10.80 -32.29
CA ASN A 56 -6.30 -10.26 -31.04
C ASN A 56 -4.78 -10.47 -30.88
N HIS A 57 -4.24 -11.61 -31.32
CA HIS A 57 -2.80 -11.90 -31.21
C HIS A 57 -1.99 -11.11 -32.23
N MET A 58 -2.54 -10.91 -33.43
CA MET A 58 -1.92 -10.06 -34.46
C MET A 58 -1.91 -8.59 -34.02
N ALA A 59 -3.03 -8.09 -33.48
CA ALA A 59 -3.12 -6.75 -32.89
C ALA A 59 -2.14 -6.55 -31.72
N GLN A 60 -2.01 -7.52 -30.80
CA GLN A 60 -1.03 -7.48 -29.72
C GLN A 60 0.41 -7.37 -30.26
N THR A 61 0.77 -8.20 -31.25
CA THR A 61 2.11 -8.19 -31.87
C THR A 61 2.39 -6.85 -32.56
N ALA A 62 1.42 -6.30 -33.30
CA ALA A 62 1.55 -4.99 -33.96
C ALA A 62 1.73 -3.83 -32.96
N LEU A 63 1.09 -3.88 -31.79
CA LEU A 63 1.31 -2.92 -30.71
C LEU A 63 2.70 -3.07 -30.06
N TYR A 64 3.29 -4.26 -30.07
CA TYR A 64 4.67 -4.46 -29.60
C TYR A 64 5.70 -3.89 -30.58
N ASN A 65 5.41 -3.81 -31.88
CA ASN A 65 6.24 -3.07 -32.83
C ASN A 65 6.32 -1.58 -32.43
N LEU A 66 5.20 -0.95 -32.05
CA LEU A 66 5.20 0.44 -31.56
C LEU A 66 5.99 0.59 -30.25
N LEU A 67 5.80 -0.33 -29.29
CA LEU A 67 6.52 -0.27 -28.02
C LEU A 67 8.04 -0.40 -28.20
N LEU A 68 8.51 -1.33 -29.03
CA LEU A 68 9.94 -1.45 -29.33
C LEU A 68 10.48 -0.26 -30.12
N SER A 69 9.66 0.38 -30.96
CA SER A 69 10.06 1.60 -31.68
C SER A 69 10.43 2.74 -30.72
N ASP A 70 9.61 2.95 -29.68
CA ASP A 70 9.85 3.93 -28.61
C ASP A 70 11.00 3.52 -27.67
N ARG A 71 11.17 2.21 -27.44
CA ARG A 71 12.18 1.64 -26.53
C ARG A 71 13.61 1.67 -27.07
N TYR A 72 13.78 1.55 -28.39
CA TYR A 72 15.08 1.42 -29.07
C TYR A 72 15.42 2.61 -29.99
N ASP A 73 14.50 3.58 -30.13
CA ASP A 73 14.60 4.73 -31.04
C ASP A 73 14.86 4.29 -32.50
N LEU A 74 13.92 3.50 -33.04
CA LEU A 74 13.98 2.83 -34.36
C LEU A 74 12.59 2.61 -34.97
N GLU A 75 12.46 2.54 -36.30
CA GLU A 75 11.21 2.06 -36.94
C GLU A 75 11.19 0.53 -37.00
N ILE A 76 10.38 -0.10 -36.14
CA ILE A 76 10.21 -1.57 -36.13
C ILE A 76 9.21 -1.96 -37.22
N VAL A 77 9.73 -2.52 -38.32
CA VAL A 77 8.98 -2.78 -39.58
C VAL A 77 7.95 -3.91 -39.46
N TYR A 78 8.24 -4.91 -38.63
CA TYR A 78 7.36 -6.06 -38.36
C TYR A 78 7.72 -6.74 -37.03
N GLY A 79 6.78 -7.54 -36.51
CA GLY A 79 6.99 -8.47 -35.41
C GLY A 79 6.85 -9.91 -35.86
N ILE A 80 7.25 -10.85 -35.01
CA ILE A 80 7.08 -12.29 -35.22
C ILE A 80 6.07 -12.82 -34.21
N LEU A 81 5.11 -13.60 -34.69
CA LEU A 81 4.12 -14.31 -33.88
C LEU A 81 4.28 -15.82 -34.12
N TYR A 82 4.63 -16.57 -33.07
CA TYR A 82 4.93 -18.00 -33.13
C TYR A 82 3.90 -18.82 -32.34
N TYR A 83 3.33 -19.84 -32.97
CA TYR A 83 2.40 -20.78 -32.34
C TYR A 83 3.11 -22.09 -31.99
N MET A 84 3.19 -22.42 -30.70
CA MET A 84 3.94 -23.59 -30.21
C MET A 84 3.33 -24.91 -30.68
N GLU A 85 2.01 -25.10 -30.52
CA GLU A 85 1.32 -26.35 -30.86
C GLU A 85 1.33 -26.70 -32.36
N THR A 86 1.46 -25.70 -33.24
CA THR A 86 1.53 -25.89 -34.71
C THR A 86 2.92 -25.63 -35.30
N SER A 87 3.88 -25.17 -34.48
CA SER A 87 5.15 -24.59 -34.91
C SER A 87 5.03 -23.52 -36.01
N GLN A 88 3.88 -22.84 -36.12
CA GLN A 88 3.63 -21.87 -37.18
C GLN A 88 4.19 -20.49 -36.81
N THR A 89 5.17 -20.02 -37.58
CA THR A 89 5.72 -18.66 -37.49
C THR A 89 5.04 -17.73 -38.49
N MET A 90 4.53 -16.58 -38.03
CA MET A 90 3.94 -15.54 -38.88
C MET A 90 4.66 -14.20 -38.68
N ARG A 91 4.84 -13.44 -39.77
CA ARG A 91 5.34 -12.06 -39.75
C ARG A 91 4.16 -11.09 -39.69
N ILE A 92 4.10 -10.25 -38.66
CA ILE A 92 3.05 -9.25 -38.43
C ILE A 92 3.58 -7.86 -38.79
N PRO A 93 3.22 -7.29 -39.97
CA PRO A 93 3.74 -6.00 -40.42
C PRO A 93 3.15 -4.80 -39.65
N THR A 94 3.91 -3.72 -39.56
CA THR A 94 3.52 -2.45 -38.91
C THR A 94 2.58 -1.62 -39.80
N ILE A 95 1.33 -2.06 -39.96
CA ILE A 95 0.34 -1.43 -40.85
C ILE A 95 -0.21 -0.14 -40.23
N ARG A 96 0.19 1.01 -40.80
CA ARG A 96 -0.11 2.35 -40.25
C ARG A 96 -1.62 2.65 -40.07
N HIS A 97 -2.51 2.10 -40.91
CA HIS A 97 -3.95 2.33 -40.75
C HIS A 97 -4.56 1.46 -39.62
N GLU A 98 -4.17 0.19 -39.51
CA GLU A 98 -4.58 -0.67 -38.39
C GLU A 98 -4.11 -0.09 -37.04
N LEU A 99 -2.85 0.35 -36.97
CA LEU A 99 -2.29 1.01 -35.79
C LEU A 99 -3.04 2.30 -35.43
N ARG A 100 -3.42 3.12 -36.41
CA ARG A 100 -4.28 4.29 -36.18
C ARG A 100 -5.61 3.89 -35.54
N HIS A 101 -6.28 2.85 -36.04
CA HIS A 101 -7.53 2.35 -35.46
C HIS A 101 -7.33 1.78 -34.05
N MET A 102 -6.24 1.02 -33.80
CA MET A 102 -5.90 0.53 -32.46
C MET A 102 -5.62 1.66 -31.46
N ILE A 103 -4.91 2.71 -31.87
CA ILE A 103 -4.70 3.90 -31.02
C ILE A 103 -6.00 4.68 -30.80
N MET A 104 -6.90 4.76 -31.79
CA MET A 104 -8.24 5.35 -31.59
C MET A 104 -9.07 4.55 -30.57
N GLN A 105 -9.02 3.21 -30.61
CA GLN A 105 -9.64 2.34 -29.59
C GLN A 105 -8.97 2.50 -28.21
N ARG A 106 -7.63 2.63 -28.15
CA ARG A 106 -6.89 2.95 -26.92
C ARG A 106 -7.35 4.28 -26.33
N ASN A 107 -7.54 5.32 -27.16
CA ASN A 107 -8.03 6.62 -26.73
C ASN A 107 -9.45 6.54 -26.16
N GLN A 108 -10.39 5.83 -26.82
CA GLN A 108 -11.74 5.63 -26.30
C GLN A 108 -11.73 4.93 -24.93
N LEU A 109 -10.94 3.86 -24.78
CA LEU A 109 -10.75 3.19 -23.50
C LEU A 109 -10.11 4.11 -22.43
N ALA A 110 -9.14 4.93 -22.82
CA ALA A 110 -8.49 5.89 -21.93
C ALA A 110 -9.46 6.98 -21.44
N CYS A 111 -10.36 7.50 -22.28
CA CYS A 111 -11.40 8.46 -21.85
C CYS A 111 -12.29 7.86 -20.74
N HIS A 112 -12.80 6.64 -20.92
CA HIS A 112 -13.60 5.96 -19.89
C HIS A 112 -12.81 5.71 -18.59
N ILE A 113 -11.52 5.37 -18.67
CA ILE A 113 -10.65 5.17 -17.49
C ILE A 113 -10.29 6.52 -16.82
N ARG A 114 -10.15 7.61 -17.58
CA ARG A 114 -9.88 8.97 -17.09
C ARG A 114 -11.07 9.56 -16.36
N GLU A 115 -12.22 9.57 -17.03
CA GLU A 115 -13.39 10.31 -16.56
C GLU A 115 -14.01 9.64 -15.34
N ARG A 116 -14.05 8.30 -15.34
CA ARG A 116 -14.45 7.44 -14.21
C ARG A 116 -15.51 8.12 -13.33
N SER A 117 -16.66 8.35 -13.95
CA SER A 117 -17.91 8.28 -13.21
C SER A 117 -18.13 6.82 -12.80
N VAL A 118 -19.22 6.54 -12.06
CA VAL A 118 -19.55 5.15 -11.67
C VAL A 118 -19.99 4.31 -12.90
N GLN A 119 -20.28 4.96 -14.03
CA GLN A 119 -20.76 4.35 -15.27
C GLN A 119 -19.60 3.78 -16.10
N LEU A 120 -19.81 2.57 -16.62
CA LEU A 120 -18.87 1.86 -17.49
C LEU A 120 -19.13 2.19 -18.98
N PRO A 121 -18.25 1.77 -19.92
CA PRO A 121 -18.59 1.76 -21.34
C PRO A 121 -19.90 0.98 -21.60
N PRO A 122 -20.73 1.39 -22.56
CA PRO A 122 -22.06 0.81 -22.75
C PRO A 122 -22.02 -0.69 -23.04
N MET A 123 -23.04 -1.40 -22.53
CA MET A 123 -23.21 -2.84 -22.71
C MET A 123 -23.23 -3.22 -24.19
N LYS A 124 -22.39 -4.19 -24.59
CA LYS A 124 -22.32 -4.68 -25.99
C LYS A 124 -23.59 -5.35 -26.51
N ARG A 125 -24.58 -5.66 -25.65
CA ARG A 125 -25.89 -6.29 -25.97
C ARG A 125 -25.87 -7.57 -26.83
N SER A 126 -24.69 -8.14 -27.07
CA SER A 126 -24.48 -9.32 -27.92
C SER A 126 -24.52 -10.58 -27.07
N LYS A 127 -25.61 -11.36 -27.18
CA LYS A 127 -25.86 -12.56 -26.37
C LYS A 127 -24.72 -13.59 -26.43
N ASN A 128 -24.06 -13.74 -27.58
CA ASN A 128 -22.90 -14.62 -27.74
C ASN A 128 -21.65 -14.11 -27.00
N MET A 129 -21.35 -12.80 -27.08
CA MET A 129 -20.16 -12.21 -26.47
C MET A 129 -20.34 -12.01 -24.96
N CYS A 130 -21.47 -11.48 -24.54
CA CYS A 130 -21.81 -11.28 -23.13
C CYS A 130 -22.04 -12.63 -22.40
N GLY A 131 -22.62 -13.63 -23.08
CA GLY A 131 -22.79 -14.98 -22.55
C GLY A 131 -21.47 -15.72 -22.29
N LYS A 132 -20.44 -15.46 -23.10
CA LYS A 132 -19.07 -16.03 -22.95
C LYS A 132 -18.08 -15.10 -22.23
N CYS A 133 -18.54 -13.97 -21.69
CA CYS A 133 -17.66 -12.99 -21.07
C CYS A 133 -17.20 -13.46 -19.69
N TYR A 134 -15.87 -13.56 -19.47
CA TYR A 134 -15.30 -13.88 -18.15
C TYR A 134 -15.74 -12.89 -17.05
N ALA A 135 -16.02 -11.64 -17.43
CA ALA A 135 -16.50 -10.59 -16.55
C ALA A 135 -18.04 -10.49 -16.47
N LYS A 136 -18.82 -11.48 -16.93
CA LYS A 136 -20.30 -11.43 -16.97
C LYS A 136 -20.93 -10.99 -15.64
N ALA A 137 -20.62 -11.68 -14.54
CA ALA A 137 -21.17 -11.36 -13.22
C ALA A 137 -20.82 -9.95 -12.69
N PRO A 138 -19.53 -9.53 -12.62
CA PRO A 138 -19.18 -8.18 -12.17
C PRO A 138 -19.69 -7.08 -13.12
N CYS A 139 -19.73 -7.34 -14.43
CA CYS A 139 -20.31 -6.44 -15.42
C CYS A 139 -21.82 -6.24 -15.21
N PHE A 140 -22.58 -7.31 -14.96
CA PHE A 140 -24.01 -7.21 -14.66
C PHE A 140 -24.26 -6.51 -13.32
N THR A 141 -23.41 -6.77 -12.32
CA THR A 141 -23.47 -6.10 -11.02
C THR A 141 -23.24 -4.59 -11.14
N TYR A 142 -22.21 -4.14 -11.88
CA TYR A 142 -22.02 -2.72 -12.19
C TYR A 142 -23.22 -2.17 -12.97
N HIS A 143 -23.66 -2.82 -14.05
CA HIS A 143 -24.77 -2.31 -14.86
C HIS A 143 -26.06 -2.16 -14.03
N LYS A 144 -26.35 -3.07 -13.08
CA LYS A 144 -27.53 -2.94 -12.22
C LYS A 144 -27.39 -1.81 -11.18
N LEU A 145 -26.22 -1.64 -10.58
CA LEU A 145 -26.04 -0.69 -9.47
C LEU A 145 -25.66 0.73 -9.95
N ALA A 146 -24.87 0.85 -11.01
CA ALA A 146 -24.36 2.11 -11.56
C ALA A 146 -25.29 2.75 -12.60
N ASP A 147 -25.86 1.93 -13.49
CA ASP A 147 -26.63 2.41 -14.66
C ASP A 147 -28.15 2.17 -14.51
N ASP A 148 -28.59 1.64 -13.36
CA ASP A 148 -29.93 1.09 -13.07
C ASP A 148 -30.46 0.08 -14.12
N GLY A 149 -29.55 -0.68 -14.73
CA GLY A 149 -29.86 -1.60 -15.82
C GLY A 149 -30.82 -2.74 -15.46
N ASN A 150 -31.36 -3.39 -16.49
CA ASN A 150 -32.25 -4.54 -16.41
C ASN A 150 -31.95 -5.55 -17.55
N GLY A 151 -32.73 -6.63 -17.65
CA GLY A 151 -32.63 -7.60 -18.75
C GLY A 151 -32.65 -6.99 -20.16
N GLU A 152 -33.50 -5.99 -20.40
CA GLU A 152 -33.64 -5.32 -21.70
C GLU A 152 -32.45 -4.40 -22.01
N THR A 153 -32.05 -3.53 -21.07
CA THR A 153 -30.94 -2.58 -21.28
C THR A 153 -29.59 -3.28 -21.45
N SER A 154 -29.43 -4.44 -20.83
CA SER A 154 -28.24 -5.31 -20.98
C SER A 154 -28.26 -6.16 -22.26
N GLY A 155 -29.41 -6.37 -22.89
CA GLY A 155 -29.60 -7.27 -24.02
C GLY A 155 -29.47 -8.76 -23.66
N MET A 156 -29.59 -9.10 -22.38
CA MET A 156 -29.36 -10.45 -21.83
C MET A 156 -30.59 -11.05 -21.13
N ASP A 157 -31.68 -10.28 -21.04
CA ASP A 157 -33.00 -10.68 -20.54
C ASP A 157 -32.90 -11.42 -19.19
N VAL A 158 -33.61 -12.54 -19.04
CA VAL A 158 -33.63 -13.40 -17.85
C VAL A 158 -32.23 -13.74 -17.31
N GLN A 159 -31.21 -13.90 -18.16
CA GLN A 159 -29.85 -14.21 -17.70
C GLN A 159 -29.18 -13.06 -16.94
N PHE A 160 -29.66 -11.82 -17.11
CA PHE A 160 -29.24 -10.67 -16.32
C PHE A 160 -29.94 -10.70 -14.97
N ASP A 161 -31.28 -10.72 -14.99
CA ASP A 161 -32.11 -10.62 -13.79
C ASP A 161 -31.84 -11.78 -12.82
N GLU A 162 -31.61 -13.00 -13.30
CA GLU A 162 -31.21 -14.14 -12.47
C GLU A 162 -29.92 -13.93 -11.68
N VAL A 163 -28.98 -13.14 -12.22
CA VAL A 163 -27.66 -12.86 -11.63
C VAL A 163 -27.71 -11.68 -10.65
N VAL A 164 -28.72 -10.80 -10.73
CA VAL A 164 -28.81 -9.56 -9.93
C VAL A 164 -30.05 -9.43 -9.04
N LYS A 165 -31.02 -10.35 -9.11
CA LYS A 165 -32.29 -10.35 -8.34
C LYS A 165 -32.17 -10.26 -6.80
N HIS A 166 -31.00 -10.53 -6.25
CA HIS A 166 -30.69 -10.40 -4.82
C HIS A 166 -30.21 -8.99 -4.43
N LEU A 167 -30.05 -8.08 -5.39
CA LEU A 167 -29.65 -6.70 -5.17
C LEU A 167 -30.85 -5.82 -4.80
N THR A 168 -30.65 -4.93 -3.84
CA THR A 168 -31.69 -4.03 -3.30
C THR A 168 -31.25 -2.57 -3.46
N PRO A 169 -32.15 -1.58 -3.36
CA PRO A 169 -31.77 -0.16 -3.35
C PRO A 169 -30.73 0.17 -2.27
N LYS A 170 -30.78 -0.46 -1.09
CA LYS A 170 -29.72 -0.30 -0.06
C LYS A 170 -28.34 -0.77 -0.56
N HIS A 171 -28.29 -1.88 -1.30
CA HIS A 171 -27.04 -2.37 -1.88
C HIS A 171 -26.51 -1.39 -2.92
N GLN A 172 -27.40 -0.74 -3.67
CA GLN A 172 -27.09 0.31 -4.64
C GLN A 172 -26.55 1.57 -3.98
N ASP A 173 -27.26 2.14 -3.00
CA ASP A 173 -26.82 3.31 -2.23
C ASP A 173 -25.42 3.10 -1.61
N PHE A 174 -25.20 1.92 -1.02
CA PHE A 174 -23.92 1.53 -0.44
C PHE A 174 -22.82 1.42 -1.52
N PHE A 175 -23.08 0.72 -2.62
CA PHE A 175 -22.11 0.53 -3.71
C PHE A 175 -21.72 1.86 -4.35
N LEU A 176 -22.72 2.67 -4.74
CA LEU A 176 -22.53 4.00 -5.31
C LEU A 176 -21.75 4.92 -4.37
N LYS A 177 -22.05 4.91 -3.06
CA LYS A 177 -21.28 5.67 -2.06
C LYS A 177 -19.81 5.26 -2.07
N TRP A 178 -19.50 4.00 -1.78
CA TRP A 178 -18.10 3.59 -1.60
C TRP A 178 -17.29 3.69 -2.91
N GLU A 179 -17.89 3.37 -4.06
CA GLU A 179 -17.21 3.49 -5.35
C GLU A 179 -16.90 4.94 -5.73
N ASN A 180 -17.79 5.89 -5.41
CA ASN A 180 -17.52 7.32 -5.56
C ASN A 180 -16.35 7.76 -4.66
N LEU A 181 -16.36 7.41 -3.36
CA LEU A 181 -15.30 7.78 -2.42
C LEU A 181 -13.93 7.20 -2.82
N LEU A 182 -13.86 5.93 -3.23
CA LEU A 182 -12.64 5.31 -3.74
C LEU A 182 -12.15 5.99 -5.04
N THR A 183 -13.07 6.45 -5.87
CA THR A 183 -12.74 7.17 -7.11
C THR A 183 -12.19 8.56 -6.85
N LYS A 184 -12.63 9.25 -5.77
CA LYS A 184 -12.04 10.52 -5.33
C LYS A 184 -10.63 10.34 -4.77
N GLU A 185 -10.41 9.32 -3.93
CA GLU A 185 -9.07 8.99 -3.40
C GLU A 185 -8.09 8.53 -4.50
N GLU A 186 -8.57 7.76 -5.48
CA GLU A 186 -7.77 7.36 -6.64
C GLU A 186 -7.34 8.56 -7.49
N LYS A 187 -8.14 9.63 -7.57
CA LYS A 187 -7.79 10.85 -8.36
C LYS A 187 -6.58 11.58 -7.79
N GLU A 188 -6.43 11.70 -6.47
CA GLU A 188 -5.18 12.24 -5.89
C GLU A 188 -4.00 11.28 -6.11
N THR A 189 -4.21 9.96 -6.01
CA THR A 189 -3.16 8.97 -6.33
C THR A 189 -2.73 9.05 -7.81
N GLN A 190 -3.65 9.30 -8.75
CA GLN A 190 -3.35 9.48 -10.17
C GLN A 190 -2.56 10.75 -10.47
N LYS A 191 -2.77 11.83 -9.71
CA LYS A 191 -2.03 13.09 -9.84
C LYS A 191 -0.53 12.88 -9.58
N LEU A 192 -0.18 12.14 -8.53
CA LEU A 192 1.20 11.78 -8.20
C LEU A 192 1.85 10.88 -9.27
N LYS A 193 1.07 9.97 -9.88
CA LYS A 193 1.52 9.17 -11.02
C LYS A 193 1.83 10.01 -12.26
N ARG A 194 0.97 10.99 -12.59
CA ARG A 194 1.22 11.92 -13.71
C ARG A 194 2.55 12.66 -13.54
N GLU A 195 2.87 13.11 -12.33
CA GLU A 195 4.15 13.75 -12.04
C GLU A 195 5.37 12.90 -12.45
N LEU A 196 5.30 11.56 -12.52
CA LEU A 196 6.45 10.72 -12.89
C LEU A 196 7.02 11.12 -14.26
N TRP A 197 6.13 11.40 -15.23
CA TRP A 197 6.45 11.74 -16.62
C TRP A 197 6.19 13.23 -16.97
N THR A 198 5.39 13.97 -16.18
CA THR A 198 5.19 15.42 -16.39
C THR A 198 6.13 16.31 -15.56
N MET A 199 6.95 15.75 -14.67
CA MET A 199 7.87 16.50 -13.80
C MET A 199 9.29 15.94 -13.90
N VAL A 200 10.29 16.81 -13.97
CA VAL A 200 11.70 16.35 -14.07
C VAL A 200 12.18 15.77 -12.74
N SER A 201 13.09 14.79 -12.82
CA SER A 201 13.65 14.07 -11.67
C SER A 201 14.22 15.00 -10.59
N GLN A 202 14.95 16.05 -10.99
CA GLN A 202 15.49 17.08 -10.10
C GLN A 202 14.43 17.87 -9.31
N GLU A 203 13.20 17.97 -9.81
CA GLU A 203 12.10 18.63 -9.10
C GLU A 203 11.37 17.67 -8.18
N ARG A 204 11.18 16.41 -8.60
CA ARG A 204 10.64 15.35 -7.75
C ARG A 204 11.56 15.05 -6.54
N GLU A 205 12.87 15.23 -6.68
CA GLU A 205 13.82 15.15 -5.57
C GLU A 205 13.69 16.32 -4.58
N LYS A 206 13.36 17.55 -5.02
CA LYS A 206 13.05 18.67 -4.10
C LYS A 206 11.81 18.40 -3.23
N VAL A 207 10.90 17.54 -3.69
CA VAL A 207 9.71 17.05 -2.95
C VAL A 207 10.02 15.73 -2.20
N GLY A 208 11.22 15.18 -2.33
CA GLY A 208 11.68 13.97 -1.66
C GLY A 208 11.05 12.66 -2.17
N ARG A 209 10.43 12.66 -3.35
CA ARG A 209 9.75 11.48 -3.96
C ARG A 209 10.66 10.66 -4.89
N CYS A 210 11.79 11.22 -5.30
CA CYS A 210 12.72 10.68 -6.28
C CYS A 210 14.16 10.97 -5.85
N PHE A 211 15.12 10.18 -6.33
CA PHE A 211 16.53 10.56 -6.42
C PHE A 211 16.94 10.65 -7.89
N SER A 212 17.38 11.84 -8.36
CA SER A 212 17.90 12.06 -9.72
C SER A 212 19.40 11.76 -9.81
N ASP A 213 19.94 11.66 -11.03
CA ASP A 213 21.38 11.62 -11.34
C ASP A 213 22.20 10.67 -10.42
N VAL A 214 21.64 9.47 -10.18
CA VAL A 214 22.34 8.39 -9.49
C VAL A 214 22.95 7.41 -10.50
N ILE A 215 24.04 6.78 -10.10
CA ILE A 215 24.74 5.75 -10.88
C ILE A 215 24.86 4.48 -10.03
N ILE A 216 24.91 3.33 -10.69
CA ILE A 216 25.23 2.06 -10.03
C ILE A 216 26.71 2.11 -9.62
N GLU A 217 27.02 1.70 -8.39
CA GLU A 217 28.39 1.57 -7.91
C GLU A 217 29.07 0.34 -8.54
N GLU A 218 30.30 0.52 -9.05
CA GLU A 218 31.05 -0.54 -9.72
C GLU A 218 31.27 -1.75 -8.78
N GLY A 219 31.01 -2.96 -9.29
CA GLY A 219 31.09 -4.20 -8.51
C GLY A 219 29.99 -4.37 -7.44
N SER A 220 29.02 -3.46 -7.33
CA SER A 220 27.97 -3.52 -6.29
C SER A 220 26.73 -4.37 -6.65
N TRP A 221 26.77 -5.10 -7.76
CA TRP A 221 25.67 -5.96 -8.18
C TRP A 221 25.82 -7.38 -7.65
N SER A 222 24.71 -7.99 -7.27
CA SER A 222 24.64 -9.43 -6.97
C SER A 222 23.35 -10.04 -7.48
N GLU A 223 23.35 -11.36 -7.64
CA GLU A 223 22.20 -12.13 -8.11
C GLU A 223 21.89 -13.24 -7.11
N ASP A 224 20.71 -13.18 -6.49
CA ASP A 224 20.26 -14.23 -5.59
C ASP A 224 19.67 -15.40 -6.39
N GLN A 225 20.36 -16.54 -6.34
CA GLN A 225 19.91 -17.77 -6.99
C GLN A 225 18.88 -18.54 -6.16
N GLY A 226 18.65 -18.17 -4.89
CA GLY A 226 17.71 -18.81 -3.98
C GLY A 226 16.27 -18.27 -4.08
N THR A 227 16.06 -17.05 -4.58
CA THR A 227 14.73 -16.43 -4.64
C THR A 227 14.01 -16.65 -5.99
N SER A 228 12.73 -17.05 -5.89
CA SER A 228 11.88 -17.36 -7.05
C SER A 228 11.45 -16.09 -7.81
N LYS A 229 12.23 -15.70 -8.83
CA LYS A 229 12.02 -14.61 -9.82
C LYS A 229 11.87 -13.17 -9.27
N ILE A 230 11.35 -12.98 -8.06
CA ILE A 230 10.88 -11.69 -7.55
C ILE A 230 11.99 -11.00 -6.77
N ASN A 231 12.55 -9.92 -7.33
CA ASN A 231 13.67 -9.13 -6.77
C ASN A 231 15.01 -9.87 -6.73
N ARG A 232 15.32 -10.59 -7.83
CA ARG A 232 16.51 -11.44 -8.02
C ARG A 232 17.85 -10.69 -8.11
N PHE A 233 17.84 -9.40 -8.46
CA PHE A 233 19.07 -8.63 -8.72
C PHE A 233 19.21 -7.47 -7.73
N ASP A 234 20.27 -7.47 -6.95
CA ASP A 234 20.63 -6.34 -6.09
C ASP A 234 21.55 -5.36 -6.83
N TYR A 235 21.36 -4.07 -6.56
CA TYR A 235 22.23 -2.98 -7.01
C TYR A 235 22.39 -1.93 -5.90
N THR A 236 23.60 -1.36 -5.75
CA THR A 236 23.80 -0.17 -4.91
C THR A 236 24.00 1.06 -5.77
N PHE A 237 23.24 2.12 -5.48
CA PHE A 237 23.28 3.40 -6.16
C PHE A 237 23.96 4.47 -5.31
N ILE A 238 24.73 5.32 -5.99
CA ILE A 238 25.42 6.49 -5.43
C ILE A 238 25.08 7.74 -6.25
N LYS A 239 25.10 8.91 -5.61
CA LYS A 239 24.87 10.20 -6.29
C LYS A 239 26.11 10.56 -7.12
N ARG A 240 25.95 10.80 -8.42
CA ARG A 240 27.09 11.10 -9.32
C ARG A 240 27.81 12.40 -8.96
N LEU A 241 27.06 13.39 -8.47
CA LEU A 241 27.55 14.67 -7.96
C LEU A 241 26.80 14.99 -6.65
N PRO A 242 27.35 14.63 -5.47
CA PRO A 242 26.70 14.91 -4.20
C PRO A 242 26.85 16.39 -3.82
N ASN A 243 25.73 17.09 -3.67
CA ASN A 243 25.72 18.43 -3.09
C ASN A 243 26.20 18.39 -1.62
N PRO A 244 26.90 19.42 -1.11
CA PRO A 244 27.27 19.48 0.30
C PRO A 244 26.01 19.50 1.18
N GLY A 245 25.78 18.40 1.90
CA GLY A 245 24.57 18.16 2.69
C GLY A 245 23.69 17.00 2.17
N HIS A 246 23.88 16.51 0.95
CA HIS A 246 23.07 15.41 0.39
C HIS A 246 23.09 14.15 1.26
N SER A 247 21.92 13.53 1.40
CA SER A 247 21.66 12.40 2.31
C SER A 247 20.49 11.57 1.79
N PHE A 248 20.70 10.29 1.47
CA PHE A 248 19.59 9.40 1.09
C PHE A 248 18.60 9.14 2.25
N LEU A 249 18.98 9.46 3.49
CA LEU A 249 18.15 9.26 4.69
C LEU A 249 17.03 10.32 4.87
N GLU A 250 16.99 11.34 4.02
CA GLU A 250 16.09 12.50 4.15
C GLU A 250 14.87 12.46 3.20
N SER A 251 14.74 11.42 2.36
CA SER A 251 13.65 11.28 1.40
C SER A 251 12.48 10.42 1.91
N GLN A 252 11.48 10.20 1.04
CA GLN A 252 10.34 9.32 1.29
C GLN A 252 10.62 7.84 0.92
N LEU A 253 11.86 7.51 0.52
CA LEU A 253 12.31 6.17 0.12
C LEU A 253 13.10 5.51 1.26
N ALA A 254 12.38 4.86 2.18
CA ALA A 254 12.93 4.06 3.26
C ALA A 254 13.06 2.57 2.87
N VAL A 255 13.76 1.78 3.69
CA VAL A 255 13.87 0.32 3.52
C VAL A 255 12.48 -0.33 3.46
N GLY A 256 12.28 -1.23 2.48
CA GLY A 256 11.02 -1.94 2.23
C GLY A 256 9.99 -1.17 1.38
N GLU A 257 10.21 0.12 1.11
CA GLU A 257 9.40 0.90 0.17
C GLU A 257 9.62 0.39 -1.27
N PRO A 258 8.56 0.25 -2.09
CA PRO A 258 8.67 -0.17 -3.47
C PRO A 258 9.12 1.00 -4.37
N ILE A 259 9.82 0.68 -5.45
CA ILE A 259 10.43 1.66 -6.36
C ILE A 259 10.30 1.29 -7.83
N VAL A 260 10.41 2.32 -8.67
CA VAL A 260 10.57 2.22 -10.12
C VAL A 260 11.96 2.76 -10.48
N VAL A 261 12.78 1.92 -11.13
CA VAL A 261 14.07 2.35 -11.70
C VAL A 261 13.84 2.79 -13.14
N SER A 262 14.26 4.01 -13.47
CA SER A 262 14.21 4.57 -14.83
C SER A 262 15.53 5.24 -15.18
N ASP A 263 15.81 5.49 -16.46
CA ASP A 263 16.96 6.32 -16.85
C ASP A 263 16.59 7.80 -17.09
N GLU A 264 17.57 8.68 -16.95
CA GLU A 264 17.41 10.13 -17.15
C GLU A 264 17.34 10.52 -18.65
N GLN A 265 17.28 9.54 -19.56
CA GLN A 265 17.06 9.76 -21.00
C GLN A 265 15.58 9.63 -21.39
N GLY A 266 14.72 9.17 -20.48
CA GLY A 266 13.26 9.10 -20.68
C GLY A 266 12.71 7.68 -20.79
N HIS A 267 13.52 6.64 -20.60
CA HIS A 267 13.02 5.26 -20.60
C HIS A 267 12.56 4.91 -19.17
N PHE A 268 11.24 4.86 -19.00
CA PHE A 268 10.60 4.60 -17.71
C PHE A 268 10.48 3.10 -17.40
N ALA A 269 10.51 2.76 -16.12
CA ALA A 269 10.29 1.40 -15.59
C ALA A 269 11.18 0.31 -16.23
N LEU A 270 12.49 0.56 -16.24
CA LEU A 270 13.52 -0.42 -16.62
C LEU A 270 13.47 -1.66 -15.73
N ALA A 271 13.26 -1.45 -14.43
CA ALA A 271 13.03 -2.48 -13.45
C ALA A 271 12.11 -1.97 -12.33
N LEU A 272 11.39 -2.88 -11.69
CA LEU A 272 10.57 -2.63 -10.50
C LEU A 272 11.21 -3.34 -9.31
N GLY A 273 11.13 -2.75 -8.12
CA GLY A 273 11.79 -3.35 -6.96
C GLY A 273 11.44 -2.76 -5.61
N TYR A 274 12.30 -2.99 -4.62
CA TYR A 274 12.24 -2.36 -3.30
C TYR A 274 13.61 -1.97 -2.77
N VAL A 275 13.62 -0.99 -1.86
CA VAL A 275 14.85 -0.55 -1.16
C VAL A 275 15.27 -1.60 -0.13
N THR A 276 16.46 -2.18 -0.26
CA THR A 276 17.05 -3.12 0.72
C THR A 276 17.80 -2.41 1.85
N ALA A 277 18.52 -1.32 1.55
CA ALA A 277 19.25 -0.55 2.56
C ALA A 277 19.35 0.93 2.19
N VAL A 278 19.34 1.82 3.20
CA VAL A 278 19.60 3.25 3.03
C VAL A 278 20.73 3.68 3.96
N ARG A 279 21.74 4.34 3.42
CA ARG A 279 22.87 4.96 4.13
C ARG A 279 23.07 6.39 3.60
N LYS A 280 23.72 7.27 4.36
CA LYS A 280 23.84 8.70 3.99
C LYS A 280 24.31 8.96 2.54
N GLN A 281 25.23 8.15 2.00
CA GLN A 281 25.76 8.29 0.63
C GLN A 281 25.48 7.11 -0.30
N ARG A 282 24.65 6.14 0.10
CA ARG A 282 24.35 4.92 -0.69
C ARG A 282 22.91 4.47 -0.47
N ILE A 283 22.23 4.04 -1.53
CA ILE A 283 20.95 3.33 -1.44
C ILE A 283 21.06 2.00 -2.19
N SER A 284 20.82 0.90 -1.49
CA SER A 284 20.80 -0.45 -2.07
C SER A 284 19.36 -0.86 -2.31
N VAL A 285 19.12 -1.52 -3.44
CA VAL A 285 17.80 -1.92 -3.92
C VAL A 285 17.87 -3.31 -4.53
N ALA A 286 16.81 -4.10 -4.36
CA ALA A 286 16.60 -5.36 -5.07
C ALA A 286 15.50 -5.15 -6.12
N VAL A 287 15.68 -5.68 -7.33
CA VAL A 287 14.81 -5.44 -8.49
C VAL A 287 14.54 -6.71 -9.29
N ASP A 288 13.43 -6.72 -10.03
CA ASP A 288 12.97 -7.86 -10.83
C ASP A 288 13.85 -8.18 -12.06
N ARG A 289 14.59 -7.20 -12.58
CA ARG A 289 15.32 -7.26 -13.86
C ARG A 289 16.76 -6.78 -13.75
N ARG A 290 17.65 -7.33 -14.60
CA ARG A 290 19.00 -6.80 -14.76
C ARG A 290 18.94 -5.41 -15.40
N LEU A 291 19.67 -4.45 -14.83
CA LEU A 291 19.80 -3.08 -15.37
C LEU A 291 20.90 -2.95 -16.44
N HIS A 292 21.48 -4.07 -16.90
CA HIS A 292 22.57 -4.08 -17.87
C HIS A 292 22.03 -4.20 -19.31
N ASN A 293 22.61 -3.44 -20.24
CA ASN A 293 21.92 -3.03 -21.46
C ASN A 293 21.84 -4.08 -22.59
N ALA A 294 20.63 -4.53 -22.91
CA ALA A 294 20.26 -5.03 -24.25
C ALA A 294 20.10 -3.90 -25.30
N ARG A 295 20.42 -2.64 -24.95
CA ARG A 295 20.17 -1.42 -25.75
C ARG A 295 21.42 -0.74 -26.32
N ILE A 296 22.64 -1.24 -26.04
CA ILE A 296 23.87 -0.65 -26.60
C ILE A 296 23.99 -1.00 -28.08
N ARG A 297 23.91 0.01 -28.96
CA ARG A 297 24.18 -0.11 -30.40
C ARG A 297 25.63 -0.60 -30.60
N GLN A 298 25.83 -1.75 -31.26
CA GLN A 298 27.17 -2.34 -31.51
C GLN A 298 27.83 -1.71 -32.76
N GLN A 299 29.12 -2.04 -33.01
CA GLN A 299 29.83 -1.51 -34.19
C GLN A 299 29.16 -1.97 -35.50
N GLY A 300 29.13 -1.08 -36.50
CA GLY A 300 28.47 -1.34 -37.79
C GLY A 300 26.95 -1.19 -37.79
N PHE A 301 26.36 -0.63 -36.73
CA PHE A 301 24.93 -0.35 -36.64
C PHE A 301 24.43 0.58 -37.77
N ASP A 302 23.36 0.18 -38.44
CA ASP A 302 22.61 0.97 -39.42
C ASP A 302 21.09 0.81 -39.17
N GLU A 303 20.37 1.93 -39.12
CA GLU A 303 18.96 1.97 -38.71
C GLU A 303 18.02 1.27 -39.72
N SER A 304 18.43 1.13 -40.98
CA SER A 304 17.62 0.63 -42.08
C SER A 304 17.93 -0.81 -42.52
N ASN A 305 19.15 -1.29 -42.25
CA ASN A 305 19.66 -2.58 -42.74
C ASN A 305 20.40 -3.42 -41.70
N ASN A 306 20.96 -2.83 -40.62
CA ASN A 306 21.81 -3.56 -39.67
C ASN A 306 21.63 -3.09 -38.22
N GLN A 307 20.46 -3.38 -37.66
CA GLN A 307 20.10 -3.07 -36.28
C GLN A 307 20.77 -4.08 -35.34
N VAL A 308 21.98 -3.75 -34.85
CA VAL A 308 22.79 -4.62 -33.99
C VAL A 308 22.92 -4.06 -32.57
N PHE A 309 22.50 -4.83 -31.59
CA PHE A 309 22.57 -4.49 -30.17
C PHE A 309 23.34 -5.54 -29.34
N ALA A 310 23.82 -5.11 -28.17
CA ALA A 310 24.32 -6.01 -27.13
C ALA A 310 23.21 -6.96 -26.63
N SER A 311 23.60 -8.10 -26.07
CA SER A 311 22.69 -9.13 -25.56
C SER A 311 22.95 -9.43 -24.08
N ILE A 312 21.91 -9.86 -23.37
CA ILE A 312 22.02 -10.42 -22.02
C ILE A 312 22.79 -11.77 -22.00
N MET A 313 22.91 -12.44 -23.15
CA MET A 313 23.56 -13.74 -23.34
C MET A 313 24.59 -13.69 -24.47
N GLU A 314 25.73 -13.04 -24.25
CA GLU A 314 26.90 -13.29 -25.10
C GLU A 314 27.51 -14.64 -24.70
N VAL A 315 27.28 -15.66 -25.54
CA VAL A 315 27.87 -17.00 -25.40
C VAL A 315 29.35 -16.91 -25.72
N VAL A 316 30.16 -16.70 -24.68
CA VAL A 316 31.61 -16.73 -24.75
C VAL A 316 32.04 -18.14 -25.19
N PRO A 317 32.85 -18.31 -26.26
CA PRO A 317 33.37 -19.61 -26.64
C PRO A 317 34.17 -20.26 -25.50
N GLU A 318 34.13 -21.59 -25.40
CA GLU A 318 34.87 -22.33 -24.37
C GLU A 318 36.39 -22.04 -24.49
N GLY A 319 36.92 -21.23 -23.56
CA GLY A 319 38.35 -20.93 -23.44
C GLY A 319 38.73 -19.45 -23.43
N SER A 320 37.85 -18.52 -23.81
CA SER A 320 38.11 -17.06 -23.68
C SER A 320 37.50 -16.48 -22.40
N THR A 321 38.09 -15.40 -21.86
CA THR A 321 37.54 -14.72 -20.66
C THR A 321 36.49 -13.68 -21.05
N GLN A 322 35.68 -13.22 -20.08
CA GLN A 322 34.72 -12.12 -20.33
C GLN A 322 35.42 -10.78 -20.64
N ASP A 323 36.66 -10.58 -20.18
CA ASP A 323 37.45 -9.39 -20.49
C ASP A 323 37.93 -9.36 -21.95
N ASP A 324 38.16 -10.52 -22.57
CA ASP A 324 38.59 -10.63 -23.98
C ASP A 324 37.49 -10.23 -24.98
N ALA A 325 36.22 -10.36 -24.60
CA ALA A 325 35.07 -9.97 -25.42
C ALA A 325 34.82 -8.45 -25.42
N GLN A 326 35.21 -7.74 -24.35
CA GLN A 326 34.92 -6.32 -24.17
C GLN A 326 36.00 -5.43 -24.80
N GLY A 327 35.88 -5.22 -26.12
CA GLY A 327 36.61 -4.16 -26.82
C GLY A 327 36.39 -2.80 -26.14
N LYS A 328 37.46 -2.24 -25.56
CA LYS A 328 37.43 -1.12 -24.60
C LYS A 328 36.76 0.15 -25.14
N ILE A 329 35.46 0.28 -24.90
CA ILE A 329 34.70 1.52 -25.01
C ILE A 329 34.14 1.85 -23.64
N GLN A 330 34.90 2.62 -22.84
CA GLN A 330 34.40 3.21 -21.59
C GLN A 330 33.36 4.29 -21.93
N GLN A 331 32.10 3.87 -22.10
CA GLN A 331 30.96 4.79 -22.17
C GLN A 331 30.75 5.44 -20.80
N ALA A 332 30.21 6.66 -20.77
CA ALA A 332 29.88 7.34 -19.53
C ALA A 332 28.83 6.55 -18.73
N PRO A 333 28.93 6.49 -17.38
CA PRO A 333 28.00 5.72 -16.57
C PRO A 333 26.56 6.21 -16.75
N ILE A 334 25.66 5.25 -16.96
CA ILE A 334 24.22 5.48 -17.19
C ILE A 334 23.65 6.20 -15.97
N ARG A 335 22.96 7.33 -16.21
CA ARG A 335 22.30 8.11 -15.17
C ARG A 335 20.90 7.56 -14.97
N TYR A 336 20.66 7.04 -13.78
CA TYR A 336 19.37 6.53 -13.35
C TYR A 336 18.66 7.54 -12.45
N ARG A 337 17.35 7.36 -12.36
CA ARG A 337 16.48 7.97 -11.35
C ARG A 337 15.73 6.86 -10.60
N LEU A 338 15.64 7.02 -9.28
CA LEU A 338 14.91 6.10 -8.40
C LEU A 338 13.64 6.80 -7.92
N ASP A 339 12.49 6.38 -8.41
CA ASP A 339 11.18 6.91 -8.06
C ASP A 339 10.44 5.97 -7.10
N LYS A 340 9.61 6.53 -6.21
CA LYS A 340 8.68 5.73 -5.41
C LYS A 340 7.63 5.05 -6.29
N ASP A 341 7.41 3.75 -6.10
CA ASP A 341 6.31 3.03 -6.74
C ASP A 341 4.98 3.33 -6.04
N GLU A 342 4.23 4.24 -6.65
CA GLU A 342 2.85 4.55 -6.27
C GLU A 342 1.83 3.73 -7.11
N PHE A 343 2.29 2.87 -8.03
CA PHE A 343 1.47 2.02 -8.90
C PHE A 343 0.86 0.82 -8.19
N SER A 344 1.35 0.46 -6.99
CA SER A 344 0.94 -0.72 -6.22
C SER A 344 -0.57 -1.01 -6.21
N ASN A 345 -0.90 -2.31 -6.35
CA ASN A 345 -2.22 -2.82 -6.79
C ASN A 345 -3.40 -2.67 -5.79
N GLY A 346 -3.28 -1.83 -4.76
CA GLY A 346 -4.26 -1.69 -3.69
C GLY A 346 -5.69 -1.44 -4.19
N MET A 347 -5.93 -0.31 -4.88
CA MET A 347 -7.28 0.11 -5.29
C MET A 347 -8.05 -0.90 -6.15
N ALA A 348 -7.36 -1.73 -6.93
CA ALA A 348 -8.00 -2.81 -7.70
C ALA A 348 -8.55 -3.91 -6.79
N VAL A 349 -7.80 -4.31 -5.77
CA VAL A 349 -8.26 -5.25 -4.72
C VAL A 349 -9.41 -4.63 -3.92
N VAL A 350 -9.31 -3.34 -3.56
CA VAL A 350 -10.35 -2.64 -2.79
C VAL A 350 -11.68 -2.58 -3.54
N ARG A 351 -11.69 -2.24 -4.83
CA ARG A 351 -12.92 -2.29 -5.65
C ARG A 351 -13.44 -3.71 -5.85
N ASN A 352 -12.55 -4.69 -6.07
CA ASN A 352 -12.96 -6.09 -6.15
C ASN A 352 -13.68 -6.53 -4.87
N ASN A 353 -13.24 -6.12 -3.68
CA ASN A 353 -13.96 -6.44 -2.43
C ASN A 353 -15.41 -5.95 -2.41
N LEU A 354 -15.70 -4.74 -2.93
CA LEU A 354 -17.07 -4.24 -3.08
C LEU A 354 -17.89 -5.10 -4.04
N VAL A 355 -17.34 -5.38 -5.23
CA VAL A 355 -18.03 -6.17 -6.26
C VAL A 355 -18.28 -7.62 -5.82
N GLN A 356 -17.31 -8.26 -5.17
CA GLN A 356 -17.42 -9.60 -4.59
C GLN A 356 -18.42 -9.65 -3.43
N THR A 357 -18.58 -8.56 -2.68
CA THR A 357 -19.65 -8.42 -1.66
C THR A 357 -21.03 -8.36 -2.32
N MET A 358 -21.14 -7.76 -3.50
CA MET A 358 -22.40 -7.66 -4.25
C MET A 358 -22.75 -8.89 -5.10
N ALA A 359 -21.82 -9.82 -5.35
CA ALA A 359 -22.09 -11.08 -6.07
C ALA A 359 -22.86 -12.11 -5.21
N GLU A 360 -23.69 -12.98 -5.81
CA GLU A 360 -24.45 -14.00 -5.07
C GLU A 360 -23.71 -15.34 -4.91
N GLY A 361 -23.01 -15.81 -5.95
CA GLY A 361 -22.33 -17.12 -5.95
C GLY A 361 -20.97 -17.17 -5.22
N VAL A 362 -20.67 -16.18 -4.37
CA VAL A 362 -19.34 -16.00 -3.75
C VAL A 362 -19.44 -16.29 -2.26
N PHE A 363 -18.56 -17.15 -1.72
CA PHE A 363 -18.56 -17.46 -0.28
C PHE A 363 -18.50 -16.17 0.56
N GLY A 364 -19.31 -16.13 1.63
CA GLY A 364 -19.41 -15.01 2.57
C GLY A 364 -20.22 -13.81 2.08
N SER A 365 -20.36 -13.56 0.77
CA SER A 365 -20.88 -12.28 0.25
C SER A 365 -22.27 -11.90 0.78
N ARG A 366 -23.22 -12.84 0.75
CA ARG A 366 -24.59 -12.67 1.26
C ARG A 366 -24.64 -12.33 2.74
N GLU A 367 -23.76 -12.92 3.54
CA GLU A 367 -23.70 -12.69 4.99
C GLU A 367 -23.00 -11.36 5.31
N ILE A 368 -21.97 -10.99 4.56
CA ILE A 368 -21.35 -9.66 4.65
C ILE A 368 -22.34 -8.56 4.23
N ARG A 369 -23.19 -8.76 3.21
CA ARG A 369 -24.30 -7.82 2.93
C ARG A 369 -25.25 -7.71 4.11
N ARG A 370 -25.71 -8.85 4.67
CA ARG A 370 -26.62 -8.87 5.83
C ARG A 370 -26.06 -8.09 7.04
N LEU A 371 -24.76 -8.24 7.33
CA LEU A 371 -24.13 -7.69 8.53
C LEU A 371 -23.59 -6.26 8.35
N VAL A 372 -23.12 -5.90 7.15
CA VAL A 372 -22.39 -4.63 6.89
C VAL A 372 -23.19 -3.64 6.02
N VAL A 373 -24.07 -4.12 5.14
CA VAL A 373 -24.86 -3.26 4.22
C VAL A 373 -26.29 -3.08 4.74
N ASP A 374 -26.96 -4.17 5.09
CA ASP A 374 -28.28 -4.13 5.72
C ASP A 374 -28.25 -3.74 7.20
N LEU A 375 -27.07 -3.87 7.83
CA LEU A 375 -26.82 -3.63 9.25
C LEU A 375 -27.76 -4.42 10.18
N ILE A 376 -27.93 -5.72 9.91
CA ILE A 376 -28.67 -6.62 10.82
C ILE A 376 -27.81 -6.93 12.05
N PRO A 377 -28.36 -6.90 13.28
CA PRO A 377 -27.61 -7.20 14.50
C PRO A 377 -26.94 -8.59 14.51
N PRO A 378 -25.71 -8.70 15.09
CA PRO A 378 -24.99 -9.96 15.21
C PRO A 378 -25.58 -10.88 16.29
N ARG A 379 -25.59 -12.18 16.00
CA ARG A 379 -26.07 -13.24 16.90
C ARG A 379 -24.94 -13.75 17.81
N PHE A 380 -25.32 -14.04 19.06
CA PHE A 380 -24.48 -14.68 20.08
C PHE A 380 -25.17 -15.93 20.63
N LYS A 381 -24.40 -16.92 21.09
CA LYS A 381 -24.86 -18.11 21.80
C LYS A 381 -25.19 -17.75 23.26
N THR A 382 -26.22 -18.36 23.82
CA THR A 382 -26.62 -18.19 25.24
C THR A 382 -25.88 -19.13 26.20
N ALA A 383 -25.36 -20.25 25.71
CA ALA A 383 -24.56 -21.19 26.49
C ALA A 383 -23.06 -20.84 26.42
N PRO A 384 -22.30 -20.94 27.53
CA PRO A 384 -20.86 -20.72 27.52
C PRO A 384 -20.15 -21.84 26.75
N THR A 385 -19.37 -21.48 25.74
CA THR A 385 -18.57 -22.45 24.96
C THR A 385 -17.32 -22.85 25.75
N GLN A 386 -17.13 -24.13 26.07
CA GLN A 386 -15.93 -24.62 26.77
C GLN A 386 -14.67 -24.48 25.90
N TYR A 387 -13.58 -23.96 26.45
CA TYR A 387 -12.27 -23.85 25.81
C TYR A 387 -11.15 -24.06 26.84
N THR A 388 -9.95 -24.44 26.39
CA THR A 388 -8.79 -24.65 27.28
C THR A 388 -7.67 -23.68 26.91
N ILE A 389 -7.12 -23.00 27.92
CA ILE A 389 -5.91 -22.15 27.80
C ILE A 389 -5.03 -22.52 29.00
N ALA A 390 -3.73 -22.72 28.80
CA ALA A 390 -2.82 -23.05 29.90
C ALA A 390 -2.74 -21.91 30.94
N ASP A 391 -2.57 -20.68 30.46
CA ASP A 391 -2.28 -19.49 31.29
C ASP A 391 -3.54 -18.74 31.75
N GLN A 392 -4.66 -19.41 32.07
CA GLN A 392 -5.92 -18.73 32.46
C GLN A 392 -5.78 -17.76 33.64
N GLU A 393 -4.83 -18.03 34.55
CA GLU A 393 -4.51 -17.18 35.71
C GLU A 393 -3.86 -15.85 35.30
N SER A 394 -3.14 -15.81 34.17
CA SER A 394 -2.46 -14.59 33.67
C SER A 394 -3.43 -13.57 33.06
N LEU A 395 -4.64 -14.00 32.68
CA LEU A 395 -5.63 -13.14 32.04
C LEU A 395 -6.29 -12.20 33.05
N ASN A 396 -6.53 -10.96 32.64
CA ASN A 396 -7.39 -10.06 33.41
C ASN A 396 -8.89 -10.28 33.12
N VAL A 397 -9.74 -9.61 33.89
CA VAL A 397 -11.21 -9.75 33.80
C VAL A 397 -11.75 -9.33 32.43
N ASP A 398 -11.18 -8.31 31.80
CA ASP A 398 -11.65 -7.80 30.51
C ASP A 398 -11.23 -8.73 29.37
N GLN A 399 -10.02 -9.28 29.45
CA GLN A 399 -9.50 -10.24 28.49
C GLN A 399 -10.29 -11.56 28.52
N ARG A 400 -10.68 -12.05 29.72
CA ARG A 400 -11.61 -13.18 29.86
C ARG A 400 -12.96 -12.88 29.21
N LYS A 401 -13.59 -11.74 29.53
CA LYS A 401 -14.84 -11.29 28.87
C LYS A 401 -14.69 -11.19 27.35
N ALA A 402 -13.53 -10.74 26.85
CA ALA A 402 -13.30 -10.61 25.41
C ALA A 402 -13.22 -11.97 24.72
N ILE A 403 -12.56 -12.95 25.32
CA ILE A 403 -12.56 -14.34 24.84
C ILE A 403 -13.99 -14.90 24.90
N GLU A 404 -14.69 -14.82 26.03
CA GLU A 404 -16.09 -15.27 26.16
C GLU A 404 -17.03 -14.65 25.11
N LYS A 405 -16.89 -13.36 24.82
CA LYS A 405 -17.66 -12.65 23.79
C LYS A 405 -17.37 -13.17 22.38
N VAL A 406 -16.11 -13.46 22.06
CA VAL A 406 -15.73 -14.07 20.77
C VAL A 406 -16.20 -15.53 20.66
N MET A 407 -16.02 -16.34 21.71
CA MET A 407 -16.42 -17.75 21.72
C MET A 407 -17.95 -17.94 21.70
N SER A 408 -18.71 -16.94 22.17
CA SER A 408 -20.17 -16.89 22.03
C SER A 408 -20.65 -16.35 20.69
N ALA A 409 -19.85 -15.59 19.94
CA ALA A 409 -20.25 -15.04 18.65
C ALA A 409 -20.60 -16.13 17.62
N GLN A 410 -21.62 -15.85 16.81
CA GLN A 410 -21.96 -16.62 15.61
C GLN A 410 -21.65 -15.80 14.35
N ASP A 411 -21.91 -14.48 14.40
CA ASP A 411 -21.77 -13.57 13.25
C ASP A 411 -20.48 -12.74 13.36
N TYR A 412 -20.40 -11.84 14.34
CA TYR A 412 -19.16 -11.12 14.65
C TYR A 412 -19.07 -10.64 16.11
N ALA A 413 -17.87 -10.25 16.53
CA ALA A 413 -17.60 -9.54 17.79
C ALA A 413 -16.59 -8.40 17.57
N LEU A 414 -16.65 -7.35 18.40
CA LEU A 414 -15.75 -6.19 18.33
C LEU A 414 -14.98 -6.04 19.65
N VAL A 415 -13.65 -6.04 19.60
CA VAL A 415 -12.80 -5.85 20.80
C VAL A 415 -12.21 -4.43 20.77
N LEU A 416 -12.74 -3.56 21.63
CA LEU A 416 -12.24 -2.19 21.81
C LEU A 416 -11.09 -2.21 22.81
N GLY A 417 -9.87 -2.32 22.29
CA GLY A 417 -8.66 -2.36 23.09
C GLY A 417 -8.00 -1.00 23.21
N MET A 418 -8.23 -0.32 24.33
CA MET A 418 -7.66 1.01 24.62
C MET A 418 -6.10 0.95 24.72
N PRO A 419 -5.38 2.08 24.78
CA PRO A 419 -3.91 2.10 24.85
C PRO A 419 -3.36 1.31 26.05
N GLY A 420 -2.31 0.52 25.83
CA GLY A 420 -1.66 -0.29 26.89
C GLY A 420 -2.41 -1.56 27.35
N THR A 421 -3.63 -1.83 26.86
CA THR A 421 -4.49 -2.93 27.36
C THR A 421 -4.11 -4.35 26.92
N GLY A 422 -3.02 -4.52 26.17
CA GLY A 422 -2.56 -5.84 25.71
C GLY A 422 -3.42 -6.44 24.58
N LYS A 423 -3.87 -5.64 23.60
CA LYS A 423 -4.58 -6.12 22.39
C LYS A 423 -3.95 -7.37 21.76
N THR A 424 -2.67 -7.28 21.40
CA THR A 424 -1.87 -8.36 20.80
C THR A 424 -1.89 -9.65 21.62
N THR A 425 -1.72 -9.53 22.94
CA THR A 425 -1.81 -10.65 23.90
C THR A 425 -3.21 -11.25 23.91
N THR A 426 -4.24 -10.40 23.96
CA THR A 426 -5.66 -10.80 23.95
C THR A 426 -5.99 -11.58 22.67
N ILE A 427 -5.50 -11.12 21.51
CA ILE A 427 -5.65 -11.82 20.23
C ILE A 427 -4.96 -13.19 20.26
N ALA A 428 -3.74 -13.29 20.79
CA ALA A 428 -3.06 -14.57 20.93
C ALA A 428 -3.85 -15.58 21.80
N HIS A 429 -4.45 -15.13 22.92
CA HIS A 429 -5.32 -15.99 23.73
C HIS A 429 -6.67 -16.33 23.06
N ILE A 430 -7.24 -15.42 22.26
CA ILE A 430 -8.41 -15.74 21.41
C ILE A 430 -8.05 -16.81 20.38
N ILE A 431 -6.90 -16.69 19.71
CA ILE A 431 -6.41 -17.69 18.75
C ILE A 431 -6.22 -19.05 19.43
N ARG A 432 -5.58 -19.09 20.59
CA ARG A 432 -5.42 -20.33 21.41
C ARG A 432 -6.77 -20.94 21.80
N ALA A 433 -7.75 -20.14 22.23
CA ALA A 433 -9.09 -20.64 22.55
C ALA A 433 -9.77 -21.27 21.33
N LEU A 434 -9.65 -20.65 20.15
CA LEU A 434 -10.21 -21.13 18.90
C LEU A 434 -9.51 -22.42 18.41
N THR A 435 -8.18 -22.47 18.40
CA THR A 435 -7.44 -23.67 17.98
C THR A 435 -7.63 -24.84 18.96
N SER A 436 -7.85 -24.58 20.25
CA SER A 436 -8.24 -25.62 21.22
C SER A 436 -9.56 -26.32 20.89
N GLN A 437 -10.41 -25.70 20.07
CA GLN A 437 -11.66 -26.27 19.53
C GLN A 437 -11.52 -26.78 18.09
N GLY A 438 -10.30 -26.90 17.56
CA GLY A 438 -10.04 -27.31 16.17
C GLY A 438 -10.50 -26.28 15.13
N LYS A 439 -10.63 -25.00 15.50
CA LYS A 439 -11.07 -23.93 14.58
C LYS A 439 -9.94 -23.41 13.72
N SER A 440 -10.21 -23.26 12.43
CA SER A 440 -9.32 -22.57 11.50
C SER A 440 -9.46 -21.06 11.64
N VAL A 441 -8.30 -20.38 11.70
CA VAL A 441 -8.23 -18.93 11.94
C VAL A 441 -7.43 -18.25 10.84
N LEU A 442 -8.06 -17.29 10.17
CA LEU A 442 -7.41 -16.28 9.34
C LEU A 442 -7.06 -15.08 10.22
N LEU A 443 -5.77 -14.81 10.41
CA LEU A 443 -5.27 -13.62 11.08
C LEU A 443 -4.86 -12.56 10.06
N THR A 444 -5.39 -11.34 10.19
CA THR A 444 -5.00 -10.21 9.36
C THR A 444 -4.83 -8.90 10.14
N SER A 445 -4.11 -7.98 9.51
CA SER A 445 -4.03 -6.56 9.89
C SER A 445 -3.69 -5.73 8.64
N TYR A 446 -3.62 -4.40 8.77
CA TYR A 446 -3.15 -3.52 7.72
C TYR A 446 -1.63 -3.65 7.48
N THR A 447 -0.86 -3.68 8.57
CA THR A 447 0.61 -3.67 8.53
C THR A 447 1.18 -5.08 8.67
N HIS A 448 2.37 -5.31 8.11
CA HIS A 448 3.12 -6.55 8.35
C HIS A 448 3.50 -6.69 9.84
N THR A 449 3.98 -5.61 10.44
CA THR A 449 4.45 -5.57 11.83
C THR A 449 3.34 -5.93 12.83
N ALA A 450 2.10 -5.51 12.63
CA ALA A 450 1.01 -5.88 13.52
C ALA A 450 0.68 -7.38 13.48
N VAL A 451 0.67 -7.99 12.28
CA VAL A 451 0.53 -9.46 12.14
C VAL A 451 1.68 -10.17 12.85
N ASP A 452 2.91 -9.75 12.58
CA ASP A 452 4.11 -10.42 13.09
C ASP A 452 4.26 -10.26 14.62
N ASN A 453 3.81 -9.14 15.19
CA ASN A 453 3.75 -8.93 16.65
C ASN A 453 2.81 -9.92 17.35
N ILE A 454 1.76 -10.38 16.67
CA ILE A 454 0.86 -11.42 17.20
C ILE A 454 1.51 -12.80 17.05
N LEU A 455 2.16 -13.07 15.91
CA LEU A 455 2.91 -14.32 15.71
C LEU A 455 4.07 -14.47 16.71
N LEU A 456 4.75 -13.37 17.09
CA LEU A 456 5.74 -13.33 18.16
C LEU A 456 5.20 -13.77 19.53
N LYS A 457 3.87 -13.69 19.76
CA LYS A 457 3.22 -14.19 20.98
C LYS A 457 2.71 -15.63 20.87
N LEU A 458 2.74 -16.21 19.67
CA LEU A 458 2.37 -17.60 19.36
C LEU A 458 3.59 -18.45 18.96
N LYS A 459 4.81 -17.88 18.90
CA LYS A 459 5.97 -18.54 18.29
C LYS A 459 6.42 -19.81 19.02
N ASP A 460 6.17 -19.85 20.32
CA ASP A 460 6.51 -20.96 21.22
C ASP A 460 5.33 -21.96 21.39
N ASP A 461 4.17 -21.67 20.79
CA ASP A 461 3.03 -22.58 20.74
C ASP A 461 3.32 -23.72 19.75
N LYS A 462 2.99 -24.96 20.13
CA LYS A 462 3.13 -26.15 19.25
C LYS A 462 2.05 -26.22 18.16
N THR A 463 1.48 -25.09 17.75
CA THR A 463 0.39 -24.98 16.79
C THR A 463 0.96 -24.54 15.43
N PRO A 464 0.72 -25.26 14.31
CA PRO A 464 1.24 -24.84 13.01
C PRO A 464 0.66 -23.50 12.55
N VAL A 465 1.51 -22.63 12.02
CA VAL A 465 1.19 -21.29 11.49
C VAL A 465 1.79 -21.13 10.10
N LEU A 466 0.99 -20.62 9.15
CA LEU A 466 1.42 -20.26 7.79
C LEU A 466 1.33 -18.74 7.61
N ARG A 467 2.48 -18.08 7.55
CA ARG A 467 2.61 -16.63 7.28
C ARG A 467 2.77 -16.40 5.78
N LEU A 468 1.75 -15.83 5.14
CA LEU A 468 1.80 -15.46 3.73
C LEU A 468 2.48 -14.10 3.55
N GLY A 469 3.36 -13.99 2.55
CA GLY A 469 4.09 -12.77 2.20
C GLY A 469 5.58 -13.03 1.93
N ALA A 470 6.28 -12.04 1.35
CA ALA A 470 7.72 -12.13 1.13
C ALA A 470 8.51 -12.13 2.46
N PRO A 471 9.48 -13.04 2.69
CA PRO A 471 10.19 -13.14 3.97
C PRO A 471 10.92 -11.84 4.39
N ALA A 472 11.44 -11.09 3.41
CA ALA A 472 12.07 -9.78 3.64
C ALA A 472 11.11 -8.71 4.24
N LYS A 473 9.80 -8.96 4.24
CA LYS A 473 8.76 -8.13 4.88
C LYS A 473 8.16 -8.80 6.13
N VAL A 474 8.79 -9.84 6.67
CA VAL A 474 8.36 -10.57 7.87
C VAL A 474 9.45 -10.45 8.94
N HIS A 475 9.05 -10.18 10.19
CA HIS A 475 9.98 -10.05 11.32
C HIS A 475 10.85 -11.32 11.50
N PRO A 476 12.20 -11.21 11.68
CA PRO A 476 13.12 -12.35 11.69
C PRO A 476 12.67 -13.57 12.51
N ASP A 477 12.38 -13.40 13.81
CA ASP A 477 11.90 -14.46 14.72
C ASP A 477 10.69 -15.28 14.23
N VAL A 478 9.90 -14.77 13.28
CA VAL A 478 8.69 -15.43 12.75
C VAL A 478 8.79 -15.72 11.25
N GLN A 479 9.94 -15.50 10.61
CA GLN A 479 10.20 -15.93 9.23
C GLN A 479 10.10 -17.46 9.07
N GLN A 480 10.32 -18.22 10.16
CA GLN A 480 10.08 -19.67 10.18
C GLN A 480 8.64 -20.07 9.84
N PHE A 481 7.65 -19.17 9.99
CA PHE A 481 6.26 -19.44 9.60
C PHE A 481 5.97 -19.09 8.13
N ALA A 482 6.89 -18.41 7.44
CA ALA A 482 6.77 -18.08 6.02
C ALA A 482 7.23 -19.24 5.10
N ILE A 483 6.97 -20.49 5.51
CA ILE A 483 7.54 -21.70 4.89
C ILE A 483 7.37 -21.74 3.37
N LEU A 484 6.18 -21.43 2.83
CA LEU A 484 5.93 -21.46 1.38
C LEU A 484 6.65 -20.36 0.58
N ALA A 485 7.26 -19.38 1.24
CA ALA A 485 8.02 -18.31 0.61
C ALA A 485 9.53 -18.34 0.96
N GLY A 486 9.94 -19.16 1.95
CA GLY A 486 11.33 -19.40 2.33
C GLY A 486 11.86 -20.81 2.04
N GLN A 487 10.98 -21.76 1.69
CA GLN A 487 11.32 -23.15 1.36
C GLN A 487 10.50 -23.60 0.13
N PRO A 488 11.14 -23.95 -1.00
CA PRO A 488 10.42 -24.47 -2.16
C PRO A 488 9.90 -25.89 -1.88
N MET A 489 8.59 -26.08 -2.05
CA MET A 489 7.93 -27.39 -2.01
C MET A 489 8.05 -28.07 -3.38
N ASN A 490 8.20 -29.40 -3.40
CA ASN A 490 8.49 -30.16 -4.61
C ASN A 490 7.24 -30.80 -5.24
N SER A 491 6.10 -30.81 -4.55
CA SER A 491 4.83 -31.33 -5.06
C SER A 491 3.63 -30.42 -4.75
N PHE A 492 2.57 -30.53 -5.56
CA PHE A 492 1.29 -29.86 -5.27
C PHE A 492 0.63 -30.38 -4.00
N ASP A 493 0.88 -31.63 -3.62
CA ASP A 493 0.31 -32.24 -2.41
C ASP A 493 0.96 -31.69 -1.14
N GLU A 494 2.28 -31.43 -1.14
CA GLU A 494 2.96 -30.66 -0.07
C GLU A 494 2.36 -29.26 0.10
N ILE A 495 2.11 -28.56 -1.01
CA ILE A 495 1.50 -27.21 -1.00
C ILE A 495 0.08 -27.27 -0.44
N LYS A 496 -0.72 -28.28 -0.83
CA LYS A 496 -2.09 -28.46 -0.31
C LYS A 496 -2.13 -28.87 1.16
N ALA A 497 -1.23 -29.75 1.61
CA ALA A 497 -1.06 -30.06 3.03
C ALA A 497 -0.75 -28.78 3.83
N ALA A 498 0.24 -27.99 3.40
CA ALA A 498 0.56 -26.70 4.03
C ALA A 498 -0.63 -25.72 4.04
N TRP A 499 -1.45 -25.69 2.98
CA TRP A 499 -2.64 -24.83 2.90
C TRP A 499 -3.79 -25.29 3.79
N HIS A 500 -4.04 -26.59 3.95
CA HIS A 500 -5.23 -27.13 4.63
C HIS A 500 -4.97 -27.56 6.08
N ASP A 501 -3.87 -28.26 6.34
CA ASP A 501 -3.58 -28.87 7.65
C ASP A 501 -3.14 -27.84 8.69
N THR A 502 -2.60 -26.70 8.24
CA THR A 502 -2.23 -25.58 9.11
C THR A 502 -3.48 -24.87 9.67
N PRO A 503 -3.76 -24.87 10.99
CA PRO A 503 -4.96 -24.24 11.53
C PRO A 503 -4.96 -22.70 11.47
N ILE A 504 -3.77 -22.07 11.53
CA ILE A 504 -3.62 -20.61 11.54
C ILE A 504 -2.97 -20.15 10.23
N VAL A 505 -3.62 -19.24 9.49
CA VAL A 505 -3.04 -18.56 8.31
C VAL A 505 -2.99 -17.06 8.60
N ALA A 506 -1.83 -16.44 8.39
CA ALA A 506 -1.56 -15.04 8.74
C ALA A 506 -1.10 -14.23 7.52
N THR A 507 -1.76 -13.10 7.24
CA THR A 507 -1.44 -12.24 6.07
C THR A 507 -1.88 -10.79 6.29
N THR A 508 -1.55 -9.85 5.40
CA THR A 508 -2.12 -8.49 5.45
C THR A 508 -3.49 -8.45 4.76
N CYS A 509 -4.33 -7.46 5.05
CA CYS A 509 -5.67 -7.35 4.45
C CYS A 509 -5.68 -7.24 2.92
N LEU A 510 -4.58 -6.79 2.30
CA LEU A 510 -4.39 -6.77 0.84
C LEU A 510 -3.75 -8.08 0.30
N GLY A 511 -3.20 -8.93 1.17
CA GLY A 511 -2.62 -10.23 0.83
C GLY A 511 -3.66 -11.33 0.51
N ILE A 512 -4.94 -10.99 0.48
CA ILE A 512 -6.06 -11.88 0.13
C ILE A 512 -6.07 -12.34 -1.34
N GLY A 513 -5.19 -11.79 -2.19
CA GLY A 513 -4.98 -12.26 -3.56
C GLY A 513 -4.18 -13.56 -3.68
N HIS A 514 -3.72 -14.14 -2.57
CA HIS A 514 -2.98 -15.41 -2.58
C HIS A 514 -3.89 -16.61 -2.96
N PRO A 515 -3.44 -17.55 -3.82
CA PRO A 515 -4.30 -18.63 -4.36
C PRO A 515 -5.06 -19.47 -3.33
N LEU A 516 -4.50 -19.65 -2.12
CA LEU A 516 -5.14 -20.31 -0.97
C LEU A 516 -6.59 -19.84 -0.75
N PHE A 517 -6.89 -18.55 -0.92
CA PHE A 517 -8.22 -17.99 -0.67
C PHE A 517 -9.27 -18.33 -1.74
N ASN A 518 -8.87 -19.03 -2.82
CA ASN A 518 -9.79 -19.64 -3.78
C ASN A 518 -10.16 -21.10 -3.42
N GLU A 519 -9.28 -21.83 -2.70
CA GLU A 519 -9.52 -23.22 -2.28
C GLU A 519 -9.97 -23.36 -0.81
N ARG A 520 -9.62 -22.43 0.08
CA ARG A 520 -9.85 -22.53 1.53
C ARG A 520 -10.67 -21.38 2.11
N THR A 521 -11.63 -21.75 2.97
CA THR A 521 -12.38 -20.85 3.87
C THR A 521 -12.07 -21.16 5.34
N PHE A 522 -12.39 -20.22 6.22
CA PHE A 522 -12.05 -20.27 7.64
C PHE A 522 -13.29 -20.31 8.53
N ASP A 523 -13.17 -20.83 9.76
CA ASP A 523 -14.21 -20.66 10.76
C ASP A 523 -14.20 -19.21 11.29
N TYR A 524 -13.01 -18.66 11.62
CA TYR A 524 -12.86 -17.31 12.14
C TYR A 524 -11.88 -16.46 11.32
N CYS A 525 -12.20 -15.18 11.11
CA CYS A 525 -11.27 -14.14 10.65
C CYS A 525 -11.06 -13.11 11.76
N ILE A 526 -9.82 -12.86 12.15
CA ILE A 526 -9.45 -11.82 13.13
C ILE A 526 -8.73 -10.71 12.38
N VAL A 527 -9.20 -9.47 12.52
CA VAL A 527 -8.59 -8.27 11.95
C VAL A 527 -8.10 -7.39 13.10
N ASP A 528 -6.78 -7.32 13.32
CA ASP A 528 -6.18 -6.32 14.21
C ASP A 528 -6.01 -4.97 13.49
N GLU A 529 -5.83 -3.91 14.27
CA GLU A 529 -5.78 -2.52 13.79
C GLU A 529 -7.02 -2.09 13.00
N ALA A 530 -8.16 -2.77 13.14
CA ALA A 530 -9.36 -2.61 12.30
C ALA A 530 -9.99 -1.22 12.34
N SER A 531 -9.64 -0.37 13.31
CA SER A 531 -10.04 1.05 13.34
C SER A 531 -9.27 1.94 12.34
N GLN A 532 -8.10 1.52 11.88
CA GLN A 532 -7.24 2.19 10.89
C GLN A 532 -7.49 1.72 9.45
N ILE A 533 -8.42 0.80 9.23
CA ILE A 533 -8.67 0.16 7.93
C ILE A 533 -9.95 0.72 7.33
N THR A 534 -9.89 1.26 6.10
CA THR A 534 -11.10 1.70 5.38
C THR A 534 -12.05 0.52 5.21
N LEU A 535 -13.35 0.76 5.33
CA LEU A 535 -14.36 -0.32 5.27
C LEU A 535 -14.17 -1.23 4.05
N PRO A 536 -13.97 -0.72 2.80
CA PRO A 536 -13.80 -1.57 1.62
C PRO A 536 -12.53 -2.45 1.62
N ILE A 537 -11.45 -2.07 2.33
CA ILE A 537 -10.29 -2.97 2.54
C ILE A 537 -10.66 -4.09 3.51
N CYS A 538 -11.39 -3.76 4.59
CA CYS A 538 -11.77 -4.71 5.63
C CYS A 538 -12.74 -5.80 5.13
N LEU A 539 -13.62 -5.48 4.17
CA LEU A 539 -14.55 -6.44 3.53
C LEU A 539 -13.85 -7.68 2.95
N GLY A 540 -12.63 -7.53 2.42
CA GLY A 540 -11.89 -8.59 1.73
C GLY A 540 -11.59 -9.82 2.59
N PRO A 541 -10.83 -9.70 3.70
CA PRO A 541 -10.49 -10.84 4.54
C PRO A 541 -11.67 -11.37 5.36
N ILE A 542 -12.61 -10.53 5.83
CA ILE A 542 -13.75 -11.01 6.64
C ILE A 542 -14.69 -11.91 5.84
N ARG A 543 -14.80 -11.69 4.52
CA ARG A 543 -15.57 -12.54 3.59
C ARG A 543 -15.04 -13.99 3.54
N MET A 544 -13.79 -14.24 3.89
CA MET A 544 -13.16 -15.56 3.83
C MET A 544 -13.51 -16.48 5.02
N ALA A 545 -14.26 -15.98 6.02
CA ALA A 545 -14.64 -16.72 7.23
C ALA A 545 -16.16 -16.73 7.49
N LYS A 546 -16.58 -17.62 8.39
CA LYS A 546 -17.98 -17.74 8.84
C LYS A 546 -18.32 -16.73 9.94
N THR A 547 -17.37 -16.46 10.82
CA THR A 547 -17.47 -15.49 11.92
C THR A 547 -16.26 -14.55 11.85
N PHE A 548 -16.42 -13.26 12.17
CA PHE A 548 -15.29 -12.33 12.20
C PHE A 548 -15.13 -11.57 13.53
N VAL A 549 -13.90 -11.19 13.85
CA VAL A 549 -13.53 -10.44 15.05
C VAL A 549 -12.73 -9.23 14.61
N LEU A 550 -13.25 -8.03 14.87
CA LEU A 550 -12.52 -6.79 14.60
C LEU A 550 -11.92 -6.30 15.93
N VAL A 551 -10.61 -6.06 15.95
CA VAL A 551 -9.88 -5.57 17.11
C VAL A 551 -9.27 -4.22 16.78
N GLY A 552 -9.47 -3.23 17.64
CA GLY A 552 -9.04 -1.87 17.35
C GLY A 552 -9.38 -0.87 18.44
N ASP A 553 -9.24 0.40 18.10
CA ASP A 553 -9.63 1.54 18.94
C ASP A 553 -9.97 2.73 18.04
N HIS A 554 -11.24 3.12 18.01
CA HIS A 554 -11.72 4.22 17.15
C HIS A 554 -11.45 5.62 17.72
N ASN A 555 -10.78 5.68 18.89
CA ASN A 555 -10.30 6.91 19.51
C ASN A 555 -8.81 7.15 19.23
N GLN A 556 -8.10 6.17 18.66
CA GLN A 556 -6.80 6.35 18.01
C GLN A 556 -7.01 6.68 16.52
N LEU A 557 -5.94 6.67 15.71
CA LEU A 557 -6.00 7.17 14.33
C LEU A 557 -7.08 6.45 13.47
N PRO A 558 -7.79 7.20 12.60
CA PRO A 558 -8.66 6.62 11.60
C PRO A 558 -7.82 6.09 10.41
N PRO A 559 -8.43 5.47 9.39
CA PRO A 559 -7.77 5.21 8.12
C PRO A 559 -7.27 6.53 7.49
N LEU A 560 -6.07 6.49 6.91
CA LEU A 560 -5.53 7.63 6.19
C LEU A 560 -6.26 7.78 4.84
N VAL A 561 -6.86 8.95 4.64
CA VAL A 561 -7.51 9.39 3.40
C VAL A 561 -6.84 10.70 2.97
N GLN A 562 -6.45 10.81 1.70
CA GLN A 562 -5.75 11.98 1.15
C GLN A 562 -6.71 13.01 0.55
N ASN A 563 -7.80 12.56 -0.07
CA ASN A 563 -8.80 13.45 -0.67
C ASN A 563 -9.82 13.92 0.38
N GLU A 564 -9.95 15.24 0.54
CA GLU A 564 -10.80 15.84 1.56
C GLU A 564 -12.28 15.49 1.38
N GLU A 565 -12.83 15.60 0.16
CA GLU A 565 -14.23 15.24 -0.10
C GLU A 565 -14.51 13.73 0.11
N ALA A 566 -13.49 12.87 -0.02
CA ALA A 566 -13.60 11.45 0.32
C ALA A 566 -13.62 11.24 1.84
N ARG A 567 -12.84 12.02 2.58
CA ARG A 567 -12.83 12.05 4.05
C ARG A 567 -14.17 12.54 4.59
N GLU A 568 -14.66 13.69 4.14
CA GLU A 568 -15.98 14.23 4.52
C GLU A 568 -17.14 13.28 4.18
N GLY A 569 -17.06 12.56 3.06
CA GLY A 569 -18.00 11.50 2.71
C GLY A 569 -17.95 10.25 3.61
N GLY A 570 -16.95 10.16 4.49
CA GLY A 570 -16.77 9.10 5.48
C GLY A 570 -15.91 7.93 5.02
N LEU A 571 -14.94 8.12 4.11
CA LEU A 571 -13.96 7.07 3.77
C LEU A 571 -13.03 6.73 4.95
N ASP A 572 -12.88 7.64 5.91
CA ASP A 572 -12.18 7.45 7.19
C ASP A 572 -13.05 6.73 8.26
N VAL A 573 -14.32 6.44 7.96
CA VAL A 573 -15.17 5.63 8.84
C VAL A 573 -14.85 4.16 8.61
N SER A 574 -13.95 3.64 9.43
CA SER A 574 -13.58 2.22 9.45
C SER A 574 -14.76 1.32 9.83
N LEU A 575 -14.74 0.07 9.36
CA LEU A 575 -15.80 -0.91 9.66
C LEU A 575 -15.98 -1.13 11.17
N PHE A 576 -14.87 -1.09 11.92
CA PHE A 576 -14.90 -1.15 13.39
C PHE A 576 -15.72 -0.01 14.00
N LYS A 577 -15.58 1.23 13.50
CA LYS A 577 -16.35 2.39 13.98
C LYS A 577 -17.83 2.24 13.63
N LEU A 578 -18.15 1.93 12.38
CA LEU A 578 -19.53 1.75 11.91
C LEU A 578 -20.31 0.71 12.74
N LEU A 579 -19.74 -0.49 12.91
CA LEU A 579 -20.38 -1.58 13.64
C LEU A 579 -20.39 -1.32 15.17
N SER A 580 -19.39 -0.62 15.71
CA SER A 580 -19.35 -0.22 17.13
C SER A 580 -20.42 0.79 17.50
N ASP A 581 -20.78 1.69 16.58
CA ASP A 581 -21.81 2.70 16.81
C ASP A 581 -23.23 2.16 16.53
N THR A 582 -23.36 1.26 15.55
CA THR A 582 -24.66 0.68 15.16
C THR A 582 -25.08 -0.45 16.10
N HIS A 583 -24.14 -1.27 16.57
CA HIS A 583 -24.40 -2.41 17.45
C HIS A 583 -23.49 -2.39 18.70
N PRO A 584 -23.69 -1.47 19.67
CA PRO A 584 -22.85 -1.38 20.88
C PRO A 584 -22.76 -2.68 21.67
N ASP A 585 -23.84 -3.48 21.71
CA ASP A 585 -23.86 -4.79 22.40
C ASP A 585 -22.92 -5.85 21.77
N SER A 586 -22.36 -5.58 20.59
CA SER A 586 -21.32 -6.43 19.97
C SER A 586 -19.91 -6.11 20.45
N VAL A 587 -19.74 -4.99 21.16
CA VAL A 587 -18.45 -4.49 21.65
C VAL A 587 -18.11 -5.06 23.03
N VAL A 588 -16.84 -5.38 23.24
CA VAL A 588 -16.23 -5.63 24.55
C VAL A 588 -15.03 -4.71 24.72
N ASN A 589 -15.02 -3.94 25.81
CA ASN A 589 -13.90 -3.05 26.15
C ASN A 589 -12.79 -3.85 26.84
N LEU A 590 -11.54 -3.53 26.54
CA LEU A 590 -10.41 -3.73 27.44
C LEU A 590 -10.14 -2.40 28.16
N GLU A 591 -10.17 -2.39 29.49
CA GLU A 591 -10.09 -1.18 30.33
C GLU A 591 -8.82 -1.16 31.20
N HIS A 592 -8.33 -2.33 31.62
CA HIS A 592 -7.08 -2.46 32.38
C HIS A 592 -5.85 -2.38 31.46
N GLN A 593 -4.99 -1.36 31.67
CA GLN A 593 -3.80 -1.08 30.87
C GLN A 593 -2.49 -1.29 31.63
N TYR A 594 -1.44 -1.71 30.91
CA TYR A 594 -0.15 -2.17 31.46
C TYR A 594 1.06 -1.34 30.96
N ARG A 595 0.83 -0.09 30.52
CA ARG A 595 1.85 0.79 29.93
C ARG A 595 2.12 2.03 30.78
N MET A 596 1.08 2.80 31.08
CA MET A 596 1.17 4.17 31.60
C MET A 596 1.03 4.19 33.13
N CYS A 597 1.81 5.01 33.82
CA CYS A 597 1.52 5.42 35.19
C CYS A 597 0.21 6.23 35.27
N GLU A 598 -0.30 6.45 36.49
CA GLU A 598 -1.63 7.06 36.68
C GLU A 598 -1.76 8.47 36.10
N ASP A 599 -0.73 9.31 36.22
CA ASP A 599 -0.79 10.70 35.74
C ASP A 599 -0.88 10.77 34.21
N ILE A 600 -0.04 9.99 33.51
CA ILE A 600 -0.05 9.89 32.04
C ILE A 600 -1.38 9.30 31.56
N MET A 601 -1.87 8.26 32.24
CA MET A 601 -3.18 7.67 31.96
C MET A 601 -4.31 8.69 32.14
N THR A 602 -4.24 9.52 33.19
CA THR A 602 -5.29 10.50 33.55
C THR A 602 -5.56 11.49 32.42
N LEU A 603 -4.55 11.95 31.68
CA LEU A 603 -4.72 12.83 30.52
C LEU A 603 -5.73 12.26 29.52
N SER A 604 -5.44 11.07 29.00
CA SER A 604 -6.28 10.43 27.98
C SER A 604 -7.58 9.90 28.58
N ASN A 605 -7.58 9.45 29.84
CA ASN A 605 -8.76 8.92 30.50
C ASN A 605 -9.83 9.99 30.76
N THR A 606 -9.41 11.20 31.15
CA THR A 606 -10.29 12.36 31.37
C THR A 606 -10.76 12.96 30.05
N LEU A 607 -9.84 13.21 29.11
CA LEU A 607 -10.16 13.91 27.86
C LEU A 607 -10.94 13.05 26.85
N ILE A 608 -10.78 11.72 26.88
CA ILE A 608 -11.22 10.83 25.78
C ILE A 608 -11.98 9.59 26.31
N TYR A 609 -11.37 8.77 27.15
CA TYR A 609 -11.95 7.46 27.53
C TYR A 609 -13.00 7.53 28.67
N LYS A 610 -13.37 8.74 29.11
CA LYS A 610 -14.46 9.01 30.09
C LYS A 610 -14.31 8.23 31.39
N GLY A 611 -13.10 8.17 31.94
CA GLY A 611 -12.80 7.49 33.20
C GLY A 611 -12.69 5.96 33.13
N ARG A 612 -12.83 5.34 31.95
CA ARG A 612 -12.83 3.87 31.79
C ARG A 612 -11.46 3.22 31.95
N LEU A 613 -10.36 3.86 31.57
CA LEU A 613 -9.02 3.29 31.69
C LEU A 613 -8.62 3.09 33.16
N ARG A 614 -7.96 1.97 33.46
CA ARG A 614 -7.48 1.61 34.81
C ARG A 614 -6.06 1.06 34.73
N CYS A 615 -5.20 1.37 35.70
CA CYS A 615 -3.91 0.69 35.82
C CYS A 615 -4.15 -0.80 36.11
N GLY A 616 -3.51 -1.68 35.33
CA GLY A 616 -3.67 -3.14 35.44
C GLY A 616 -2.96 -3.77 36.64
N THR A 617 -2.06 -3.03 37.30
CA THR A 617 -1.44 -3.36 38.59
C THR A 617 -1.22 -2.08 39.41
N GLU A 618 -1.08 -2.23 40.74
CA GLU A 618 -0.80 -1.10 41.63
C GLU A 618 0.64 -0.59 41.49
N GLN A 619 1.61 -1.47 41.21
CA GLN A 619 3.00 -1.08 40.97
C GLN A 619 3.12 -0.16 39.74
N LEU A 620 2.30 -0.37 38.71
CA LEU A 620 2.27 0.51 37.54
C LEU A 620 1.73 1.90 37.87
N ARG A 621 0.71 1.99 38.74
CA ARG A 621 0.08 3.26 39.16
C ARG A 621 1.11 4.29 39.61
N PHE A 622 2.09 3.82 40.39
CA PHE A 622 3.16 4.61 40.98
C PHE A 622 4.51 4.49 40.23
N LYS A 623 4.57 3.87 39.03
CA LYS A 623 5.82 3.77 38.28
C LYS A 623 6.31 5.17 37.88
N LYS A 624 7.52 5.51 38.34
CA LYS A 624 8.25 6.74 38.02
C LYS A 624 9.45 6.45 37.13
N LEU A 625 10.10 7.48 36.61
CA LEU A 625 11.36 7.33 35.86
C LEU A 625 12.50 7.03 36.84
N ASP A 626 13.37 6.08 36.49
CA ASP A 626 14.64 5.91 37.19
C ASP A 626 15.66 6.93 36.67
N VAL A 627 16.38 7.58 37.57
CA VAL A 627 17.30 8.69 37.27
C VAL A 627 18.62 8.45 38.00
N PRO A 628 19.50 7.57 37.47
CA PRO A 628 20.61 6.99 38.23
C PRO A 628 21.62 8.00 38.78
N ASN A 629 21.84 9.12 38.09
CA ASN A 629 22.81 10.14 38.50
C ASN A 629 22.34 11.58 38.23
N MET A 630 21.31 12.02 38.96
CA MET A 630 20.88 13.44 38.96
C MET A 630 22.05 14.42 39.18
N SER A 631 23.09 14.03 39.94
CA SER A 631 24.24 14.90 40.24
C SER A 631 25.14 15.19 39.03
N ALA A 632 25.03 14.42 37.95
CA ALA A 632 25.77 14.64 36.71
C ALA A 632 25.39 15.97 36.02
N LEU A 633 24.20 16.52 36.27
CA LEU A 633 23.77 17.81 35.70
C LEU A 633 24.73 18.96 35.99
N LYS A 634 25.61 18.87 36.99
CA LYS A 634 26.69 19.85 37.22
C LYS A 634 27.57 20.09 35.98
N GLN A 635 27.67 19.11 35.07
CA GLN A 635 28.39 19.22 33.81
C GLN A 635 27.71 20.18 32.80
N LEU A 636 26.42 20.44 32.97
CA LEU A 636 25.59 21.35 32.16
C LEU A 636 25.31 22.70 32.86
N HIS A 637 25.88 22.91 34.06
CA HIS A 637 25.80 24.18 34.76
C HIS A 637 27.05 25.02 34.49
N TYR A 638 26.90 26.35 34.55
CA TYR A 638 28.04 27.25 34.42
C TYR A 638 28.86 27.25 35.72
N ASP A 639 30.17 27.13 35.55
CA ASP A 639 31.18 27.07 36.62
C ASP A 639 32.24 28.18 36.46
N SER A 640 33.13 28.30 37.43
CA SER A 640 34.20 29.31 37.42
C SER A 640 35.16 29.21 36.22
N SER A 641 35.22 28.08 35.50
CA SER A 641 36.05 27.90 34.30
C SER A 641 35.33 28.22 32.98
N THR A 642 34.00 28.05 32.93
CA THR A 642 33.17 28.34 31.75
C THR A 642 32.70 29.80 31.71
N ILE A 643 32.39 30.41 32.85
CA ILE A 643 31.93 31.83 32.94
C ILE A 643 32.96 32.83 32.37
N LEU A 644 34.24 32.46 32.36
CA LEU A 644 35.33 33.28 31.80
C LEU A 644 35.47 33.18 30.27
N ARG A 645 34.62 32.40 29.58
CA ARG A 645 34.68 32.25 28.11
C ARG A 645 34.03 33.45 27.40
N PRO A 646 34.61 33.98 26.30
CA PRO A 646 33.94 34.97 25.45
C PRO A 646 32.63 34.42 24.90
N GLY A 647 31.53 35.17 25.04
CA GLY A 647 30.19 34.74 24.64
C GLY A 647 29.34 34.10 25.75
N THR A 648 29.80 34.09 27.00
CA THR A 648 28.98 33.69 28.15
C THR A 648 27.71 34.57 28.25
N PRO A 649 26.50 33.99 28.43
CA PRO A 649 25.25 34.72 28.58
C PRO A 649 25.21 35.67 29.78
N LYS A 650 24.23 36.59 29.81
CA LYS A 650 24.06 37.57 30.91
C LYS A 650 23.49 36.96 32.19
N SER A 651 22.81 35.83 32.07
CA SER A 651 22.27 35.02 33.17
C SER A 651 22.55 33.56 32.87
N PHE A 652 22.89 32.81 33.92
CA PHE A 652 23.41 31.45 33.81
C PHE A 652 23.15 30.68 35.11
N CYS A 653 22.77 29.41 34.98
CA CYS A 653 22.46 28.55 36.11
C CYS A 653 23.74 27.97 36.71
N THR A 654 24.01 28.33 37.96
CA THR A 654 25.13 27.84 38.78
C THR A 654 24.69 26.90 39.90
N SER A 655 23.37 26.76 40.12
CA SER A 655 22.79 26.12 41.30
C SER A 655 21.88 24.95 40.94
N MET A 656 22.23 23.77 41.42
CA MET A 656 21.39 22.57 41.36
C MET A 656 20.20 22.57 42.35
N ALA A 657 19.88 23.69 42.99
CA ALA A 657 18.74 23.75 43.91
C ALA A 657 17.39 23.51 43.18
N GLN A 658 16.46 22.84 43.86
CA GLN A 658 15.08 22.67 43.40
C GLN A 658 14.43 24.06 43.27
N SER A 659 13.61 24.26 42.24
CA SER A 659 13.03 25.56 41.89
C SER A 659 14.05 26.65 41.48
N CYS A 660 15.32 26.30 41.25
CA CYS A 660 16.36 27.19 40.71
C CYS A 660 16.95 26.69 39.38
N CYS A 661 16.71 25.43 39.02
CA CYS A 661 17.21 24.79 37.81
C CYS A 661 16.06 24.10 37.08
N TRP A 662 15.52 24.76 36.05
CA TRP A 662 14.39 24.23 35.26
C TRP A 662 14.68 22.85 34.66
N LEU A 663 15.94 22.58 34.32
CA LEU A 663 16.38 21.30 33.79
C LEU A 663 16.31 20.20 34.87
N ARG A 664 16.76 20.46 36.10
CA ARG A 664 16.58 19.54 37.23
C ARG A 664 15.10 19.26 37.49
N ASP A 665 14.29 20.30 37.62
CA ASP A 665 12.89 20.19 38.06
C ASP A 665 12.04 19.34 37.08
N LEU A 666 12.31 19.44 35.77
CA LEU A 666 11.66 18.62 34.74
C LEU A 666 12.23 17.19 34.63
N LEU A 667 13.52 17.00 34.93
CA LEU A 667 14.18 15.69 34.88
C LEU A 667 13.87 14.82 36.10
N ASP A 668 13.56 15.41 37.26
CA ASP A 668 13.26 14.71 38.52
C ASP A 668 12.29 13.54 38.32
N GLY A 669 12.60 12.37 38.90
CA GLY A 669 11.86 11.13 38.69
C GLY A 669 10.40 11.24 39.12
N GLU A 670 10.12 12.03 40.16
CA GLU A 670 8.75 12.28 40.65
C GLU A 670 7.92 13.15 39.67
N THR A 671 8.55 13.95 38.82
CA THR A 671 7.90 14.80 37.82
C THR A 671 7.39 13.96 36.64
N ARG A 672 6.30 13.20 36.84
CA ARG A 672 5.75 12.25 35.85
C ARG A 672 5.12 12.92 34.62
N VAL A 673 4.46 14.07 34.81
CA VAL A 673 3.80 14.83 33.72
C VAL A 673 4.03 16.32 33.92
N LYS A 674 4.52 17.02 32.89
CA LYS A 674 4.51 18.49 32.82
C LYS A 674 4.25 19.01 31.39
N PHE A 675 3.49 20.09 31.29
CA PHE A 675 3.42 20.96 30.13
C PHE A 675 4.43 22.11 30.30
N VAL A 676 5.45 22.14 29.44
CA VAL A 676 6.55 23.10 29.44
C VAL A 676 6.16 24.27 28.53
N ASN A 677 5.78 25.39 29.15
CA ASN A 677 5.31 26.58 28.45
C ASN A 677 6.48 27.41 27.90
N THR A 678 6.40 27.78 26.62
CA THR A 678 7.41 28.60 25.92
C THR A 678 7.07 30.09 25.87
N ASP A 679 5.88 30.51 26.29
CA ASP A 679 5.41 31.91 26.14
C ASP A 679 6.23 32.93 26.94
N THR A 680 6.92 32.49 27.99
CA THR A 680 7.70 33.33 28.91
C THR A 680 9.12 33.63 28.41
N LEU A 681 9.57 32.97 27.35
CA LEU A 681 10.92 33.11 26.78
C LEU A 681 11.15 34.52 26.19
N GLN A 682 12.38 35.02 26.30
CA GLN A 682 12.80 36.31 25.74
C GLN A 682 14.06 36.16 24.89
N PRO A 683 14.10 36.70 23.65
CA PRO A 683 12.98 37.32 22.93
C PRO A 683 11.83 36.32 22.66
N LEU A 684 10.61 36.83 22.50
CA LEU A 684 9.41 36.00 22.26
C LEU A 684 9.61 35.02 21.08
N THR A 685 9.32 33.75 21.32
CA THR A 685 9.64 32.65 20.38
C THR A 685 8.39 32.14 19.65
N CYS A 686 8.21 32.60 18.42
CA CYS A 686 7.13 32.19 17.53
C CYS A 686 7.57 31.07 16.58
N GLU A 687 6.59 30.45 15.92
CA GLU A 687 6.81 29.51 14.83
C GLU A 687 7.42 30.18 13.58
N GLU A 688 8.32 29.49 12.89
CA GLU A 688 8.77 29.87 11.55
C GLU A 688 7.96 29.10 10.49
N ALA A 689 7.19 29.84 9.68
CA ALA A 689 6.44 29.29 8.55
C ALA A 689 7.06 29.72 7.21
N LYS A 690 7.40 28.77 6.34
CA LYS A 690 7.94 29.02 4.99
C LYS A 690 7.29 28.07 3.97
N GLY A 691 6.17 28.52 3.41
CA GLY A 691 5.24 27.63 2.70
C GLY A 691 4.71 26.55 3.65
N ASN A 692 4.60 25.30 3.17
CA ASN A 692 4.12 24.18 3.98
C ASN A 692 5.12 23.70 5.06
N ARG A 693 6.30 24.33 5.18
CA ARG A 693 7.28 24.04 6.24
C ARG A 693 6.99 24.93 7.45
N ILE A 694 6.57 24.32 8.55
CA ILE A 694 6.44 24.95 9.87
C ILE A 694 7.49 24.33 10.81
N VAL A 695 8.28 25.14 11.51
CA VAL A 695 9.23 24.72 12.55
C VAL A 695 9.19 25.69 13.73
N ASN A 696 9.71 25.26 14.89
CA ASN A 696 9.91 26.13 16.05
C ASN A 696 11.33 25.85 16.59
N PRO A 697 12.32 26.71 16.27
CA PRO A 697 13.71 26.50 16.69
C PRO A 697 13.91 26.54 18.20
N ALA A 698 13.11 27.33 18.93
CA ALA A 698 13.19 27.42 20.39
C ALA A 698 12.72 26.11 21.05
N GLU A 699 11.56 25.59 20.64
CA GLU A 699 11.11 24.24 21.05
C GLU A 699 12.16 23.18 20.68
N ALA A 700 12.75 23.24 19.49
CA ALA A 700 13.75 22.27 19.08
C ALA A 700 15.02 22.32 19.96
N ARG A 701 15.46 23.51 20.38
CA ARG A 701 16.56 23.71 21.33
C ARG A 701 16.20 23.16 22.72
N ILE A 702 15.01 23.48 23.25
CA ILE A 702 14.53 22.99 24.57
C ILE A 702 14.45 21.46 24.58
N VAL A 703 13.89 20.85 23.53
CA VAL A 703 13.79 19.39 23.42
C VAL A 703 15.17 18.74 23.31
N THR A 704 16.12 19.37 22.60
CA THR A 704 17.51 18.90 22.53
C THR A 704 18.16 18.92 23.92
N GLN A 705 18.06 20.05 24.63
CA GLN A 705 18.58 20.22 25.99
C GLN A 705 17.94 19.27 27.02
N LEU A 706 16.65 18.97 26.89
CA LEU A 706 15.96 17.97 27.72
C LEU A 706 16.47 16.55 27.46
N VAL A 707 16.72 16.16 26.21
CA VAL A 707 17.27 14.83 25.86
C VAL A 707 18.72 14.72 26.32
N GLU A 708 19.55 15.72 26.07
CA GLU A 708 20.95 15.76 26.52
C GLU A 708 21.03 15.74 28.06
N GLY A 709 20.09 16.42 28.74
CA GLY A 709 19.91 16.34 30.19
C GLY A 709 19.54 14.93 30.70
N LEU A 710 18.55 14.26 30.08
CA LEU A 710 18.16 12.87 30.39
C LEU A 710 19.34 11.90 30.25
N LEU A 711 20.08 11.99 29.14
CA LEU A 711 21.26 11.17 28.87
C LEU A 711 22.37 11.45 29.91
N THR A 712 22.59 12.71 30.27
CA THR A 712 23.59 13.12 31.27
C THR A 712 23.29 12.53 32.65
N VAL A 713 22.02 12.47 33.06
CA VAL A 713 21.62 11.84 34.34
C VAL A 713 21.54 10.31 34.31
N GLY A 714 21.90 9.68 33.18
CA GLY A 714 22.03 8.23 33.04
C GLY A 714 20.79 7.49 32.54
N VAL A 715 19.79 8.18 31.98
CA VAL A 715 18.66 7.51 31.31
C VAL A 715 19.14 6.91 29.98
N PRO A 716 18.87 5.62 29.68
CA PRO A 716 19.29 5.00 28.42
C PRO A 716 18.69 5.69 27.19
N ASP A 717 19.48 5.87 26.13
CA ASP A 717 19.02 6.49 24.89
C ASP A 717 17.84 5.76 24.25
N GLY A 718 17.88 4.42 24.25
CA GLY A 718 16.79 3.55 23.81
C GLY A 718 15.48 3.66 24.60
N GLU A 719 15.48 4.25 25.81
CA GLU A 719 14.29 4.50 26.62
C GLU A 719 13.63 5.87 26.36
N ILE A 720 14.29 6.73 25.57
CA ILE A 720 13.82 8.08 25.24
C ILE A 720 13.14 8.09 23.86
N GLY A 721 11.96 8.71 23.79
CA GLY A 721 11.24 9.01 22.54
C GLY A 721 11.04 10.50 22.35
N VAL A 722 11.35 11.01 21.16
CA VAL A 722 11.03 12.39 20.75
C VAL A 722 9.95 12.36 19.67
N MET A 723 8.90 13.15 19.89
CA MET A 723 7.70 13.18 19.06
C MET A 723 7.35 14.59 18.63
N THR A 724 6.78 14.71 17.43
CA THR A 724 6.14 15.94 16.93
C THR A 724 5.14 15.59 15.83
N HIS A 725 4.26 16.51 15.48
CA HIS A 725 3.31 16.35 14.38
C HIS A 725 3.88 16.82 13.03
N TYR A 726 4.95 17.63 13.04
CA TYR A 726 5.50 18.27 11.85
C TYR A 726 6.79 17.57 11.39
N ARG A 727 6.78 16.99 10.17
CA ARG A 727 7.97 16.34 9.56
C ARG A 727 9.17 17.29 9.46
N SER A 728 8.89 18.59 9.27
CA SER A 728 9.87 19.68 9.25
C SER A 728 10.54 19.92 10.61
N GLN A 729 9.77 19.89 11.71
CA GLN A 729 10.32 19.96 13.07
C GLN A 729 11.13 18.71 13.39
N LEU A 730 10.66 17.53 12.97
CA LEU A 730 11.39 16.28 13.13
C LEU A 730 12.76 16.30 12.43
N SER A 731 12.86 16.93 11.26
CA SER A 731 14.13 17.12 10.55
C SER A 731 15.09 18.03 11.34
N LEU A 732 14.59 19.09 11.98
CA LEU A 732 15.38 19.98 12.83
C LEU A 732 15.86 19.29 14.11
N LEU A 733 14.97 18.57 14.80
CA LEU A 733 15.29 17.77 15.99
C LEU A 733 16.36 16.70 15.71
N LYS A 734 16.25 16.00 14.57
CA LYS A 734 17.27 15.03 14.12
C LYS A 734 18.61 15.67 13.75
N HIS A 735 18.64 16.97 13.45
CA HIS A 735 19.90 17.68 13.22
C HIS A 735 20.59 18.03 14.54
N GLY A 736 19.85 18.50 15.55
CA GLY A 736 20.38 18.76 16.89
C GLY A 736 20.90 17.47 17.53
N LEU A 737 20.01 16.48 17.69
CA LEU A 737 20.31 15.20 18.34
C LEU A 737 21.07 14.19 17.44
N ARG A 738 21.80 14.68 16.43
CA ARG A 738 22.56 13.87 15.46
C ARG A 738 23.64 12.97 16.09
N ALA A 739 24.07 13.27 17.30
CA ALA A 739 25.04 12.48 18.07
C ALA A 739 24.40 11.27 18.79
N HIS A 740 23.09 11.30 19.03
CA HIS A 740 22.39 10.37 19.92
C HIS A 740 21.53 9.37 19.14
N VAL A 741 22.21 8.45 18.43
CA VAL A 741 21.62 7.57 17.42
C VAL A 741 20.55 6.61 17.97
N GLY A 742 20.61 6.21 19.25
CA GLY A 742 19.60 5.35 19.87
C GLY A 742 18.33 6.06 20.34
N VAL A 743 18.31 7.40 20.41
CA VAL A 743 17.10 8.17 20.77
C VAL A 743 16.09 8.10 19.64
N GLU A 744 14.87 7.65 19.94
CA GLU A 744 13.90 7.34 18.90
C GLU A 744 13.08 8.58 18.50
N MET A 745 13.28 9.07 17.28
CA MET A 745 12.67 10.32 16.79
C MET A 745 11.75 10.07 15.57
N HIS A 746 10.42 10.16 15.77
CA HIS A 746 9.40 9.96 14.72
C HIS A 746 8.23 10.95 14.84
N THR A 747 7.41 11.06 13.79
CA THR A 747 6.11 11.73 13.88
C THR A 747 5.09 10.88 14.65
N ALA A 748 4.06 11.50 15.24
CA ALA A 748 3.02 10.80 16.02
C ALA A 748 2.50 9.51 15.35
N ASP A 749 2.11 9.62 14.08
CA ASP A 749 1.63 8.52 13.21
C ASP A 749 2.64 7.35 13.12
N ARG A 750 3.94 7.64 13.04
CA ARG A 750 5.01 6.64 12.91
C ARG A 750 5.47 6.05 14.25
N PHE A 751 5.08 6.66 15.37
CA PHE A 751 5.27 6.13 16.72
C PHE A 751 4.14 5.17 17.15
N GLN A 752 3.15 4.93 16.29
CA GLN A 752 2.04 4.01 16.58
C GLN A 752 2.54 2.56 16.79
N GLY A 753 1.81 1.80 17.62
CA GLY A 753 2.25 0.52 18.17
C GLY A 753 3.28 0.66 19.30
N ARG A 754 4.32 1.48 19.10
CA ARG A 754 5.48 1.63 19.99
C ARG A 754 5.15 2.30 21.33
N ASP A 755 6.11 2.25 22.27
CA ASP A 755 6.17 3.00 23.51
C ASP A 755 7.62 3.22 23.99
N LYS A 756 7.79 4.15 24.93
CA LYS A 756 9.05 4.53 25.59
C LYS A 756 8.78 4.85 27.05
N ASP A 757 9.80 4.80 27.89
CA ASP A 757 9.63 5.14 29.29
C ASP A 757 9.54 6.68 29.45
N VAL A 758 10.39 7.42 28.74
CA VAL A 758 10.27 8.89 28.58
C VAL A 758 9.80 9.25 27.17
N VAL A 759 8.82 10.16 27.08
CA VAL A 759 8.45 10.82 25.82
C VAL A 759 8.49 12.34 25.97
N ILE A 760 9.11 13.01 25.00
CA ILE A 760 9.10 14.47 24.85
C ILE A 760 8.36 14.82 23.56
N LEU A 761 7.32 15.66 23.66
CA LEU A 761 6.44 16.04 22.56
C LEU A 761 6.57 17.54 22.25
N SER A 762 7.04 17.90 21.05
CA SER A 762 7.06 19.27 20.52
C SER A 762 5.78 19.53 19.69
N LEU A 763 4.98 20.51 20.12
CA LEU A 763 3.72 20.91 19.47
C LEU A 763 3.91 21.95 18.35
N VAL A 764 5.04 22.66 18.33
CA VAL A 764 5.52 23.59 17.29
C VAL A 764 4.75 24.91 17.18
N ARG A 765 3.42 24.89 17.36
CA ARG A 765 2.55 26.05 17.11
C ARG A 765 2.69 27.10 18.19
N SER A 766 3.12 28.29 17.79
CA SER A 766 3.33 29.47 18.64
C SER A 766 3.08 30.72 17.79
N ASN A 767 1.89 31.34 17.91
CA ASN A 767 1.47 32.47 17.08
C ASN A 767 0.32 33.27 17.71
N ASP A 768 0.31 34.59 17.50
CA ASP A 768 -0.70 35.53 18.03
C ASP A 768 -2.13 35.20 17.59
N SER A 769 -2.29 34.57 16.41
CA SER A 769 -3.60 34.17 15.88
C SER A 769 -4.24 32.97 16.59
N CYS A 770 -3.57 32.38 17.60
CA CYS A 770 -3.99 31.19 18.32
C CYS A 770 -4.31 29.98 17.42
N SER A 771 -3.71 29.93 16.22
CA SER A 771 -4.02 28.95 15.19
C SER A 771 -3.14 27.71 15.34
N ILE A 772 -3.78 26.58 15.69
CA ILE A 772 -3.10 25.28 15.88
C ILE A 772 -2.94 24.46 14.59
N GLY A 773 -3.67 24.78 13.53
CA GLY A 773 -3.66 24.03 12.26
C GLY A 773 -4.23 22.61 12.37
N ASP A 774 -4.56 22.01 11.22
CA ASP A 774 -5.43 20.82 11.18
C ASP A 774 -4.77 19.53 11.69
N LEU A 775 -3.43 19.45 11.69
CA LEU A 775 -2.67 18.35 12.29
C LEU A 775 -2.81 18.28 13.82
N LEU A 776 -3.15 19.39 14.48
CA LEU A 776 -3.34 19.45 15.94
C LEU A 776 -4.82 19.43 16.36
N LYS A 777 -5.75 19.85 15.48
CA LYS A 777 -7.21 19.68 15.69
C LYS A 777 -7.62 18.21 15.76
N ASP A 778 -6.93 17.33 15.03
CA ASP A 778 -7.14 15.89 15.08
C ASP A 778 -6.66 15.32 16.42
N TRP A 779 -7.55 15.38 17.42
CA TRP A 779 -7.35 14.92 18.79
C TRP A 779 -6.89 13.45 18.88
N ARG A 780 -7.15 12.62 17.87
CA ARG A 780 -6.72 11.22 17.82
C ARG A 780 -5.20 11.11 17.68
N ARG A 781 -4.55 12.05 16.99
CA ARG A 781 -3.07 12.14 16.90
C ARG A 781 -2.45 12.47 18.24
N ILE A 782 -3.02 13.45 18.93
CA ILE A 782 -2.58 13.85 20.25
C ILE A 782 -2.78 12.71 21.27
N ASN A 783 -3.90 11.99 21.21
CA ASN A 783 -4.16 10.78 22.01
C ASN A 783 -3.10 9.70 21.79
N VAL A 784 -2.72 9.44 20.53
CA VAL A 784 -1.61 8.52 20.24
C VAL A 784 -0.31 9.04 20.86
N ALA A 785 0.01 10.32 20.73
CA ALA A 785 1.23 10.91 21.30
C ALA A 785 1.30 10.80 22.84
N PHE A 786 0.26 11.22 23.57
CA PHE A 786 0.22 11.11 25.04
C PHE A 786 0.35 9.65 25.52
N THR A 787 -0.17 8.69 24.76
CA THR A 787 -0.21 7.27 25.14
C THR A 787 1.02 6.47 24.72
N ARG A 788 2.11 7.14 24.31
CA ARG A 788 3.42 6.51 24.04
C ARG A 788 4.32 6.39 25.27
N ALA A 789 4.16 7.27 26.26
CA ALA A 789 4.97 7.28 27.48
C ALA A 789 4.54 6.17 28.46
N LYS A 790 5.47 5.72 29.32
CA LYS A 790 5.17 4.83 30.45
C LYS A 790 5.32 5.54 31.79
N THR A 791 6.40 6.30 31.99
CA THR A 791 6.79 6.86 33.30
C THR A 791 6.90 8.38 33.32
N LYS A 792 7.42 9.00 32.24
CA LYS A 792 7.54 10.46 32.12
C LYS A 792 7.03 10.96 30.77
N LEU A 793 6.17 11.98 30.78
CA LEU A 793 5.70 12.71 29.60
C LEU A 793 5.95 14.21 29.77
N LEU A 794 6.76 14.78 28.88
CA LEU A 794 7.00 16.22 28.79
C LEU A 794 6.40 16.75 27.47
N VAL A 795 5.53 17.75 27.56
CA VAL A 795 4.89 18.37 26.37
C VAL A 795 5.32 19.82 26.28
N VAL A 796 5.97 20.22 25.19
CA VAL A 796 6.54 21.55 24.99
C VAL A 796 5.72 22.33 23.96
N GLY A 797 5.40 23.60 24.26
CA GLY A 797 4.74 24.51 23.31
C GLY A 797 4.15 25.77 23.97
N SER A 798 3.44 26.57 23.16
CA SER A 798 2.85 27.84 23.59
C SER A 798 1.52 27.65 24.34
N LYS A 799 1.44 28.08 25.61
CA LYS A 799 0.22 27.99 26.43
C LYS A 799 -0.92 28.84 25.85
N SER A 800 -0.62 30.08 25.48
CA SER A 800 -1.55 31.05 24.92
C SER A 800 -2.13 30.58 23.58
N THR A 801 -1.28 30.17 22.64
CA THR A 801 -1.70 29.65 21.32
C THR A 801 -2.64 28.45 21.47
N LEU A 802 -2.31 27.51 22.35
CA LEU A 802 -3.10 26.29 22.57
C LEU A 802 -4.41 26.57 23.32
N LYS A 803 -4.39 27.41 24.35
CA LYS A 803 -5.59 27.76 25.13
C LYS A 803 -6.57 28.62 24.33
N GLY A 804 -6.06 29.56 23.52
CA GLY A 804 -6.82 30.46 22.67
C GLY A 804 -7.48 29.80 21.45
N SER A 805 -7.04 28.60 21.06
CA SER A 805 -7.57 27.86 19.89
C SER A 805 -9.08 27.62 19.89
N GLY A 806 -9.72 27.62 21.06
CA GLY A 806 -11.18 27.54 21.24
C GLY A 806 -11.58 26.62 22.38
N LYS A 807 -12.64 26.96 23.13
CA LYS A 807 -13.07 26.19 24.32
C LYS A 807 -13.53 24.76 24.00
N GLU A 808 -13.95 24.50 22.76
CA GLU A 808 -14.36 23.16 22.33
C GLU A 808 -13.17 22.30 21.87
N GLU A 809 -12.05 22.91 21.50
CA GLU A 809 -10.85 22.21 21.06
C GLU A 809 -10.24 21.38 22.19
N MET A 810 -9.79 20.17 21.85
CA MET A 810 -9.25 19.23 22.84
C MET A 810 -7.96 19.76 23.48
N LEU A 811 -7.15 20.53 22.74
CA LEU A 811 -5.92 21.14 23.27
C LEU A 811 -6.20 22.26 24.29
N SER A 812 -7.27 23.03 24.14
CA SER A 812 -7.67 24.02 25.17
C SER A 812 -8.16 23.34 26.45
N LYS A 813 -8.89 22.21 26.32
CA LYS A 813 -9.28 21.34 27.44
C LYS A 813 -8.08 20.68 28.12
N PHE A 814 -7.09 20.25 27.34
CA PHE A 814 -5.81 19.72 27.85
C PHE A 814 -5.03 20.76 28.66
N ILE A 815 -4.89 22.01 28.17
CA ILE A 815 -4.26 23.09 28.96
C ILE A 815 -5.07 23.38 30.23
N SER A 816 -6.40 23.33 30.17
CA SER A 816 -7.26 23.52 31.34
C SER A 816 -7.06 22.43 32.40
N LEU A 817 -6.89 21.16 31.98
CA LEU A 817 -6.55 20.03 32.86
C LEU A 817 -5.13 20.16 33.44
N MET A 818 -4.18 20.71 32.67
CA MET A 818 -2.82 21.01 33.17
C MET A 818 -2.82 22.14 34.20
N GLU A 819 -3.72 23.13 34.10
CA GLU A 819 -3.92 24.16 35.13
C GLU A 819 -4.60 23.59 36.38
N GLU A 820 -5.63 22.76 36.23
CA GLU A 820 -6.34 22.09 37.35
C GLU A 820 -5.40 21.20 38.20
N ARG A 821 -4.38 20.60 37.57
CA ARG A 821 -3.45 19.66 38.22
C ARG A 821 -2.12 20.26 38.66
N ASP A 822 -1.91 21.57 38.49
CA ASP A 822 -0.61 22.23 38.65
C ASP A 822 0.52 21.53 37.86
N TRP A 823 0.19 21.11 36.63
CA TRP A 823 1.10 20.40 35.73
C TRP A 823 1.71 21.31 34.65
N ILE A 824 1.52 22.62 34.74
CA ILE A 824 2.29 23.57 33.94
C ILE A 824 3.67 23.79 34.58
N TYR A 825 4.66 24.06 33.74
CA TYR A 825 5.96 24.61 34.12
C TYR A 825 6.25 25.77 33.17
N ASP A 826 6.21 27.00 33.68
CA ASP A 826 6.57 28.20 32.92
C ASP A 826 8.10 28.34 32.90
N LEU A 827 8.71 28.34 31.70
CA LEU A 827 10.16 28.44 31.58
C LEU A 827 10.66 29.82 32.03
N PRO A 828 11.85 29.93 32.66
CA PRO A 828 12.47 31.24 32.87
C PRO A 828 12.82 31.89 31.52
N ALA A 829 12.81 33.22 31.46
CA ALA A 829 12.90 33.98 30.21
C ALA A 829 14.17 33.69 29.39
N ASP A 830 15.24 33.29 30.07
CA ASP A 830 16.59 32.97 29.62
C ASP A 830 16.87 31.45 29.50
N ALA A 831 15.83 30.60 29.60
CA ALA A 831 15.98 29.14 29.68
C ALA A 831 16.88 28.51 28.61
N LEU A 832 16.86 29.05 27.39
CA LEU A 832 17.65 28.58 26.23
C LEU A 832 19.16 28.71 26.43
N GLU A 833 19.60 29.70 27.22
CA GLU A 833 21.01 30.07 27.40
C GLU A 833 21.52 29.77 28.82
N ASN A 834 20.62 29.56 29.79
CA ASN A 834 20.95 29.31 31.19
C ASN A 834 21.87 28.11 31.49
N HIS A 835 22.00 27.15 30.57
CA HIS A 835 22.77 25.92 30.78
C HIS A 835 23.81 25.74 29.69
N PHE A 836 24.98 25.21 30.07
CA PHE A 836 26.10 25.00 29.17
C PHE A 836 25.95 23.69 28.40
N PHE A 837 26.03 23.76 27.07
CA PHE A 837 26.07 22.61 26.16
C PHE A 837 27.18 22.88 25.13
N ASP A 838 27.99 21.87 24.77
CA ASP A 838 29.10 22.05 23.83
C ASP A 838 28.60 22.21 22.38
N ASP A 839 28.53 23.47 21.94
CA ASP A 839 27.86 23.91 20.71
C ASP A 839 28.62 23.53 19.42
N THR A 840 28.63 22.23 19.11
CA THR A 840 29.34 21.64 17.95
C THR A 840 28.58 21.78 16.62
N SER A 841 27.52 22.61 16.56
CA SER A 841 26.56 22.63 15.44
C SER A 841 26.24 24.01 14.85
N THR A 842 26.45 25.11 15.58
CA THR A 842 25.63 26.32 15.34
C THR A 842 26.43 27.60 14.99
N GLN A 843 27.14 27.59 13.86
CA GLN A 843 27.67 28.83 13.23
C GLN A 843 27.37 28.90 11.73
N LEU A 844 26.48 29.82 11.32
CA LEU A 844 26.27 30.12 9.89
C LEU A 844 25.75 31.54 9.57
N THR A 845 26.13 32.58 10.33
CA THR A 845 25.94 34.00 9.94
C THR A 845 27.04 34.92 10.46
N ALA A 846 28.22 34.91 9.82
CA ALA A 846 29.21 35.99 9.92
C ALA A 846 30.09 36.01 8.65
N SER A 847 30.50 37.20 8.21
CA SER A 847 31.44 37.38 7.08
C SER A 847 32.88 37.03 7.49
N GLY A 848 33.66 36.52 6.53
CA GLY A 848 34.96 35.92 6.83
C GLY A 848 36.12 36.91 7.00
N LEU A 849 37.08 36.54 7.86
CA LEU A 849 38.45 37.03 7.88
C LEU A 849 39.33 35.97 8.59
N SER A 850 40.39 35.50 7.94
CA SER A 850 41.21 34.38 8.45
C SER A 850 42.36 34.85 9.36
N PRO A 851 42.43 34.40 10.63
CA PRO A 851 43.63 34.55 11.46
C PRO A 851 44.72 33.54 11.08
N LEU A 852 45.97 33.84 11.44
CA LEU A 852 47.16 33.12 10.99
C LEU A 852 48.03 32.65 12.17
N LYS A 853 48.78 31.54 11.97
CA LYS A 853 50.03 31.16 12.68
C LYS A 853 49.87 30.67 14.15
N THR A 854 50.80 29.91 14.77
CA THR A 854 52.16 29.48 14.33
C THR A 854 52.66 28.17 14.98
N ARG A 855 53.65 27.53 14.33
CA ARG A 855 54.68 26.58 14.87
C ARG A 855 54.13 25.20 15.30
N LYS A 856 54.96 24.17 15.52
CA LYS A 856 56.44 24.07 15.52
C LYS A 856 56.94 22.90 14.62
N ASN A 857 58.25 22.86 14.35
CA ASN A 857 58.94 21.96 13.42
C ASN A 857 59.47 20.66 14.06
N THR A 858 59.68 19.63 13.24
CA THR A 858 61.01 19.03 13.00
C THR A 858 61.11 18.47 11.57
N SER A 859 62.31 18.15 11.09
CA SER A 859 62.63 17.81 9.69
C SER A 859 63.69 16.68 9.65
N PRO A 860 64.08 16.06 8.49
CA PRO A 860 64.63 16.74 7.30
C PRO A 860 64.14 16.21 5.93
N ARG A 861 64.73 16.73 4.83
CA ARG A 861 64.35 16.49 3.43
C ARG A 861 65.43 15.75 2.64
N LYS A 862 65.01 15.02 1.59
CA LYS A 862 65.61 15.06 0.22
C LYS A 862 64.46 14.90 -0.81
N GLY A 863 64.36 15.63 -1.92
CA GLY A 863 65.04 16.87 -2.32
C GLY A 863 65.74 16.80 -3.69
N ILE A 864 65.00 17.11 -4.77
CA ILE A 864 65.51 17.47 -6.12
C ILE A 864 64.48 18.40 -6.81
N SER A 865 64.94 19.30 -7.68
CA SER A 865 64.17 20.27 -8.49
C SER A 865 65.12 20.94 -9.51
N PRO A 866 64.76 21.94 -10.36
CA PRO A 866 63.45 22.36 -10.89
C PRO A 866 63.48 22.67 -12.44
N ARG A 867 62.35 23.16 -12.98
CA ARG A 867 62.21 24.05 -14.19
C ARG A 867 62.69 23.57 -15.58
N LYS A 868 61.78 23.66 -16.57
CA LYS A 868 61.89 24.61 -17.72
C LYS A 868 60.59 24.77 -18.51
N ILE A 869 60.45 25.94 -19.12
CA ILE A 869 59.44 26.45 -20.09
C ILE A 869 60.33 27.26 -21.08
N PRO A 870 60.21 27.26 -22.44
CA PRO A 870 58.98 27.71 -23.14
C PRO A 870 58.74 27.27 -24.63
N LYS A 871 57.70 27.91 -25.24
CA LYS A 871 57.57 28.34 -26.66
C LYS A 871 57.32 27.31 -27.79
N LEU A 872 56.06 27.27 -28.27
CA LEU A 872 55.52 27.60 -29.62
C LEU A 872 54.04 27.12 -29.64
N GLY A 873 53.13 27.55 -30.52
CA GLY A 873 53.11 28.56 -31.58
C GLY A 873 51.66 28.72 -32.09
N LEU A 874 51.30 29.80 -32.79
CA LEU A 874 49.92 30.03 -33.25
C LEU A 874 49.56 29.17 -34.48
N GLY A 875 48.31 28.72 -34.54
CA GLY A 875 47.66 28.13 -35.71
C GLY A 875 46.15 28.20 -35.55
N VAL A 876 45.47 28.93 -36.43
CA VAL A 876 44.01 29.01 -36.52
C VAL A 876 43.61 28.31 -37.79
N ASP A 877 42.54 27.51 -37.76
CA ASP A 877 41.66 27.38 -38.92
C ASP A 877 40.22 27.00 -38.55
N LYS A 878 39.30 27.25 -39.46
CA LYS A 878 37.86 26.95 -39.36
C LYS A 878 37.49 25.95 -40.44
N GLU A 879 36.52 25.06 -40.19
CA GLU A 879 35.52 24.52 -41.14
C GLU A 879 34.75 23.32 -40.49
N ASN A 880 33.58 22.86 -40.96
CA ASN A 880 32.68 23.37 -42.00
C ASN A 880 31.17 23.14 -41.63
N ARG A 881 30.25 23.60 -42.48
CA ARG A 881 28.79 23.52 -42.34
C ARG A 881 28.22 22.12 -42.67
N ARG A 882 27.02 21.82 -42.16
CA ARG A 882 26.15 20.71 -42.64
C ARG A 882 25.20 21.19 -43.74
N PRO A 883 24.86 20.36 -44.76
CA PRO A 883 23.90 20.69 -45.80
C PRO A 883 22.44 20.31 -45.46
N GLU A 884 21.49 20.93 -46.17
CA GLU A 884 20.04 20.65 -46.08
C GLU A 884 19.57 19.58 -47.09
N PRO A 885 18.49 18.83 -46.80
CA PRO A 885 17.93 17.83 -47.72
C PRO A 885 17.05 18.47 -48.82
N LYS A 886 17.21 18.02 -50.07
CA LYS A 886 16.39 18.45 -51.21
C LYS A 886 15.11 17.62 -51.37
N ARG A 887 14.02 18.27 -51.80
CA ARG A 887 12.78 17.60 -52.24
C ARG A 887 12.99 16.86 -53.57
N ALA A 888 12.32 15.71 -53.73
CA ALA A 888 12.18 14.98 -55.00
C ALA A 888 10.69 14.76 -55.34
N ARG A 889 10.37 14.43 -56.61
CA ARG A 889 8.99 14.29 -57.12
C ARG A 889 8.59 12.82 -57.37
N ILE A 890 7.29 12.61 -57.50
CA ILE A 890 6.61 11.33 -57.82
C ILE A 890 6.97 10.86 -59.25
N GLY A 891 7.11 9.54 -59.46
CA GLY A 891 7.27 8.94 -60.78
C GLY A 891 7.07 7.41 -60.84
N GLU A 892 6.03 6.99 -61.57
CA GLU A 892 5.84 5.69 -62.25
C GLU A 892 5.64 4.38 -61.44
N LYS A 893 5.27 3.32 -62.17
CA LYS A 893 4.73 2.03 -61.70
C LYS A 893 5.62 0.86 -62.12
N VAL A 894 5.73 -0.16 -61.28
CA VAL A 894 6.01 -1.54 -61.72
C VAL A 894 5.03 -2.49 -61.04
N LEU A 895 4.32 -3.31 -61.81
CA LEU A 895 3.61 -4.48 -61.28
C LEU A 895 4.55 -5.66 -61.25
N MET A 896 4.53 -6.43 -60.15
CA MET A 896 4.53 -7.89 -60.26
C MET A 896 3.46 -8.47 -59.34
N LYS A 897 2.91 -9.62 -59.73
CA LYS A 897 1.93 -10.37 -58.95
C LYS A 897 2.70 -11.25 -57.96
N ASP A 898 2.30 -11.23 -56.70
CA ASP A 898 1.74 -12.44 -56.08
C ASP A 898 0.93 -12.10 -54.82
N LYS A 899 -0.05 -12.95 -54.48
CA LYS A 899 -1.05 -12.64 -53.45
C LYS A 899 -0.52 -12.93 -52.04
N VAL A 900 -0.13 -11.89 -51.32
CA VAL A 900 -0.22 -11.91 -49.85
C VAL A 900 -1.71 -11.98 -49.48
N ILE A 901 -2.11 -12.98 -48.71
CA ILE A 901 -3.48 -13.09 -48.18
C ILE A 901 -3.62 -12.12 -47.00
N LEU A 902 -3.95 -10.88 -47.30
CA LEU A 902 -4.38 -9.91 -46.29
C LEU A 902 -5.76 -10.35 -45.76
N ARG A 903 -5.78 -10.96 -44.57
CA ARG A 903 -6.98 -11.03 -43.74
C ARG A 903 -7.19 -9.67 -43.10
N ASP A 904 -8.35 -9.07 -43.36
CA ASP A 904 -8.77 -7.84 -42.71
C ASP A 904 -9.08 -8.10 -41.23
N ILE A 905 -8.15 -7.69 -40.37
CA ILE A 905 -8.22 -7.87 -38.92
C ILE A 905 -9.42 -7.12 -38.33
N LEU A 906 -9.85 -6.01 -38.94
CA LEU A 906 -10.97 -5.21 -38.46
C LEU A 906 -12.30 -5.90 -38.73
N ASN A 907 -12.53 -6.40 -39.96
CA ASN A 907 -13.77 -7.12 -40.29
C ASN A 907 -14.02 -8.34 -39.38
N ASP A 908 -12.99 -9.15 -39.09
CA ASP A 908 -13.10 -10.29 -38.16
C ASP A 908 -13.38 -9.85 -36.70
N MET A 909 -13.11 -8.60 -36.33
CA MET A 909 -13.44 -8.02 -35.01
C MET A 909 -14.79 -7.28 -34.97
N THR A 910 -15.29 -6.77 -36.10
CA THR A 910 -16.45 -5.85 -36.16
C THR A 910 -17.70 -6.43 -36.84
N ASN A 911 -17.67 -7.67 -37.33
CA ASN A 911 -18.82 -8.31 -37.97
C ASN A 911 -19.99 -8.58 -36.99
N GLY A 912 -20.81 -7.55 -36.77
CA GLY A 912 -21.98 -7.57 -35.89
C GLY A 912 -23.02 -6.46 -36.12
N GLU A 913 -22.78 -5.50 -37.02
CA GLU A 913 -23.73 -4.42 -37.34
C GLU A 913 -23.87 -4.24 -38.86
N SER A 914 -25.09 -4.35 -39.38
CA SER A 914 -25.40 -4.21 -40.82
C SER A 914 -26.20 -2.93 -41.09
N ASN A 915 -25.54 -1.95 -41.70
CA ASN A 915 -26.09 -0.80 -42.45
C ASN A 915 -27.50 -0.28 -42.10
N SER A 916 -27.57 0.86 -41.41
CA SER A 916 -28.62 1.86 -41.66
C SER A 916 -28.11 3.28 -41.43
N SER A 917 -27.70 3.97 -42.50
CA SER A 917 -27.22 5.35 -42.46
C SER A 917 -28.37 6.36 -42.63
N PRO A 918 -28.39 7.44 -41.84
CA PRO A 918 -28.92 8.72 -42.30
C PRO A 918 -27.82 9.79 -42.36
N THR A 919 -27.79 10.55 -43.45
CA THR A 919 -26.94 11.73 -43.64
C THR A 919 -27.46 12.93 -42.86
N THR A 920 -26.58 13.67 -42.18
CA THR A 920 -26.84 15.08 -41.84
C THR A 920 -25.53 15.87 -41.82
N SER A 921 -25.55 17.08 -42.37
CA SER A 921 -24.38 17.94 -42.54
C SER A 921 -24.03 18.73 -41.28
N LEU A 922 -22.74 18.75 -40.92
CA LEU A 922 -22.19 19.71 -39.96
C LEU A 922 -21.96 21.07 -40.65
N THR A 923 -22.61 22.12 -40.13
CA THR A 923 -22.28 23.52 -40.42
C THR A 923 -21.81 24.20 -39.15
N CYS A 924 -20.53 24.55 -39.08
CA CYS A 924 -19.98 25.31 -37.96
C CYS A 924 -20.41 26.78 -38.04
N VAL A 925 -20.85 27.35 -36.92
CA VAL A 925 -20.91 28.80 -36.71
C VAL A 925 -20.32 29.10 -35.33
N SER A 926 -19.25 29.88 -35.32
CA SER A 926 -18.64 30.45 -34.12
C SER A 926 -19.41 31.70 -33.67
N ASN A 927 -19.34 32.03 -32.38
CA ASN A 927 -19.08 33.41 -31.93
C ASN A 927 -18.75 33.48 -30.43
N ASP A 928 -17.94 34.47 -30.09
CA ASP A 928 -17.40 34.73 -28.74
C ASP A 928 -18.20 35.79 -27.95
N ALA A 929 -17.65 36.15 -26.79
CA ALA A 929 -17.72 37.47 -26.15
C ALA A 929 -18.85 37.81 -25.16
N ASN A 930 -18.57 37.46 -23.89
CA ASN A 930 -18.33 38.40 -22.77
C ASN A 930 -19.42 39.27 -22.09
N SER A 931 -19.15 39.48 -20.79
CA SER A 931 -19.47 40.65 -19.94
C SER A 931 -20.91 40.89 -19.42
N ALA A 932 -21.19 40.24 -18.29
CA ALA A 932 -21.67 40.79 -17.01
C ALA A 932 -22.38 42.18 -16.92
N HIS A 933 -23.51 42.20 -16.20
CA HIS A 933 -23.68 43.12 -15.06
C HIS A 933 -24.75 42.65 -14.03
N ARG A 934 -24.48 42.96 -12.75
CA ARG A 934 -25.35 43.26 -11.56
C ARG A 934 -26.85 42.85 -11.51
N ALA A 935 -27.49 42.65 -10.35
CA ALA A 935 -27.10 42.26 -8.96
C ALA A 935 -28.34 42.39 -8.03
N ARG A 936 -28.46 41.50 -7.01
CA ARG A 936 -29.20 41.72 -5.72
C ARG A 936 -30.75 41.86 -5.83
N GLU A 937 -31.60 41.68 -4.80
CA GLU A 937 -31.37 41.37 -3.36
C GLU A 937 -32.60 40.69 -2.67
N ILE A 938 -32.36 40.03 -1.52
CA ILE A 938 -33.25 39.88 -0.33
C ILE A 938 -34.52 38.97 -0.37
N SER A 939 -34.85 38.43 0.82
CA SER A 939 -35.94 37.49 1.21
C SER A 939 -36.88 38.20 2.25
N PRO A 940 -37.63 37.57 3.21
CA PRO A 940 -38.09 36.18 3.44
C PRO A 940 -39.58 36.06 3.94
N LEU A 941 -39.96 34.88 4.50
CA LEU A 941 -41.03 34.58 5.51
C LEU A 941 -42.54 34.37 5.12
N LYS A 942 -43.03 33.15 5.46
CA LYS A 942 -44.23 32.69 6.27
C LYS A 942 -45.42 33.66 6.59
N PRO A 943 -46.66 33.18 6.96
CA PRO A 943 -47.14 31.83 7.38
C PRO A 943 -48.54 31.35 6.82
N ARG A 944 -49.16 30.33 7.47
CA ARG A 944 -50.54 29.76 7.36
C ARG A 944 -51.64 30.66 8.02
N PRO A 945 -52.95 30.31 8.25
CA PRO A 945 -53.79 29.08 7.99
C PRO A 945 -55.20 29.37 7.34
N THR A 946 -56.21 28.49 7.15
CA THR A 946 -57.03 27.62 8.06
C THR A 946 -58.09 26.76 7.30
N HIS A 947 -58.59 25.66 7.92
CA HIS A 947 -59.96 25.05 7.93
C HIS A 947 -60.90 24.94 6.66
N HIS A 948 -61.96 24.11 6.55
CA HIS A 948 -62.71 23.24 7.50
C HIS A 948 -63.56 22.13 6.79
N ARG A 949 -63.69 20.91 7.39
CA ARG A 949 -64.88 19.99 7.44
C ARG A 949 -65.48 19.43 6.10
N ASN A 950 -66.29 18.36 6.04
CA ASN A 950 -66.90 17.47 7.07
C ASN A 950 -67.21 16.03 6.57
N THR A 951 -67.21 15.05 7.50
CA THR A 951 -68.07 13.81 7.62
C THR A 951 -68.65 13.07 6.39
N SER A 952 -68.70 11.71 6.33
CA SER A 952 -69.25 10.84 7.39
C SER A 952 -68.88 9.33 7.30
N ILE A 953 -68.62 8.74 8.49
CA ILE A 953 -69.14 7.48 9.07
C ILE A 953 -68.92 6.12 8.35
N GLY A 954 -68.31 5.16 9.08
CA GLY A 954 -68.16 3.75 8.67
C GLY A 954 -67.18 2.94 9.51
N THR A 955 -67.48 2.68 10.79
CA THR A 955 -66.58 2.01 11.74
C THR A 955 -66.87 0.51 11.85
N LEU A 956 -65.84 -0.36 11.80
CA LEU A 956 -65.69 -1.54 12.69
C LEU A 956 -64.43 -2.40 12.40
N ALA A 957 -63.77 -2.79 13.49
CA ALA A 957 -62.89 -3.95 13.66
C ALA A 957 -63.28 -4.59 15.02
N PRO A 958 -62.77 -5.76 15.50
CA PRO A 958 -61.63 -6.55 14.99
C PRO A 958 -61.76 -8.11 15.09
N SER A 959 -60.66 -8.80 14.73
CA SER A 959 -60.11 -10.00 15.41
C SER A 959 -60.56 -11.45 15.09
N ARG A 960 -59.53 -12.34 15.11
CA ARG A 960 -59.44 -13.73 15.62
C ARG A 960 -60.62 -14.73 15.48
N ARG A 961 -60.43 -15.71 14.58
CA ARG A 961 -60.19 -17.16 14.87
C ARG A 961 -60.86 -17.77 16.14
N LYS A 962 -61.92 -18.62 16.00
CA LYS A 962 -62.14 -19.95 16.64
C LYS A 962 -63.61 -20.44 16.73
N ARG A 963 -63.82 -21.76 16.58
CA ARG A 963 -64.82 -22.70 17.21
C ARG A 963 -64.49 -24.12 16.69
N LYS A 964 -64.77 -25.29 17.31
CA LYS A 964 -64.97 -25.80 18.70
C LYS A 964 -64.86 -27.36 18.59
N THR A 965 -64.02 -28.09 19.35
CA THR A 965 -64.32 -28.90 20.59
C THR A 965 -65.57 -29.79 20.53
N PRO A 966 -65.61 -31.02 21.12
CA PRO A 966 -64.85 -31.54 22.29
C PRO A 966 -64.13 -32.90 22.00
N THR A 967 -63.43 -33.65 22.88
CA THR A 967 -63.69 -34.12 24.28
C THR A 967 -62.39 -34.45 25.08
N MET A 968 -62.51 -35.08 26.26
CA MET A 968 -61.51 -35.41 27.31
C MET A 968 -61.87 -36.80 27.93
N PRO A 969 -61.16 -37.43 28.90
CA PRO A 969 -59.86 -37.11 29.54
C PRO A 969 -58.89 -38.32 29.80
N ALA A 970 -57.70 -38.01 30.37
CA ALA A 970 -56.88 -38.71 31.39
C ALA A 970 -56.74 -40.26 31.49
N ILE A 971 -55.54 -40.73 31.90
CA ILE A 971 -55.25 -41.51 33.16
C ILE A 971 -53.73 -41.80 33.31
N ARG A 972 -53.27 -42.19 34.52
CA ARG A 972 -51.89 -42.62 34.91
C ARG A 972 -51.75 -44.18 34.68
N PRO A 973 -50.98 -45.06 35.40
CA PRO A 973 -49.88 -44.88 36.37
C PRO A 973 -48.68 -45.88 36.29
N THR A 974 -47.66 -45.59 37.13
CA THR A 974 -46.79 -46.52 37.92
C THR A 974 -46.27 -47.87 37.37
N ALA A 975 -44.94 -48.04 37.49
CA ALA A 975 -44.23 -49.17 38.14
C ALA A 975 -44.33 -50.59 37.52
N ALA A 976 -43.55 -51.59 37.93
CA ALA A 976 -42.11 -51.69 38.33
C ALA A 976 -41.76 -53.20 38.47
N ILE A 977 -40.48 -53.53 38.72
CA ILE A 977 -39.98 -54.86 39.16
C ILE A 977 -40.05 -55.96 38.05
N ARG A 978 -39.24 -57.05 38.03
CA ARG A 978 -37.78 -57.27 38.27
C ARG A 978 -37.50 -58.75 37.96
N ALA A 979 -36.58 -59.05 37.06
CA ALA A 979 -35.99 -60.38 36.89
C ALA A 979 -34.48 -60.23 36.59
N ALA A 980 -33.67 -61.25 36.90
CA ALA A 980 -32.22 -61.07 37.04
C ALA A 980 -31.40 -62.34 36.69
N ARG A 981 -30.07 -62.17 36.74
CA ARG A 981 -28.94 -63.10 36.47
C ARG A 981 -28.31 -62.96 35.07
N ALA A 982 -26.98 -63.03 34.91
CA ALA A 982 -25.87 -62.97 35.89
C ALA A 982 -24.49 -62.87 35.20
N ILE A 983 -23.44 -62.39 35.92
CA ILE A 983 -22.05 -62.93 35.96
C ILE A 983 -21.21 -62.90 34.64
N LYS A 984 -19.93 -62.47 34.55
CA LYS A 984 -18.90 -62.04 35.54
C LYS A 984 -17.68 -61.33 34.88
N THR A 985 -17.02 -60.44 35.64
CA THR A 985 -15.56 -60.12 35.71
C THR A 985 -14.66 -59.69 34.51
N THR A 986 -13.70 -58.84 34.88
CA THR A 986 -12.28 -58.69 34.42
C THR A 986 -11.90 -57.88 33.16
N ALA A 987 -10.76 -57.21 33.29
CA ALA A 987 -9.95 -56.48 32.30
C ALA A 987 -8.50 -57.09 32.36
N PRO A 988 -7.40 -56.52 31.81
CA PRO A 988 -7.25 -55.36 30.91
C PRO A 988 -6.26 -55.58 29.71
N SER A 989 -5.88 -54.48 29.04
CA SER A 989 -4.53 -54.19 28.49
C SER A 989 -4.12 -54.53 27.03
N THR A 990 -3.13 -53.73 26.57
CA THR A 990 -2.12 -53.91 25.49
C THR A 990 -2.50 -54.04 24.00
N ARG A 991 -2.24 -52.93 23.29
CA ARG A 991 -1.37 -52.77 22.08
C ARG A 991 -1.66 -53.47 20.73
N ALA A 992 -1.48 -52.63 19.71
CA ALA A 992 -0.81 -52.86 18.40
C ALA A 992 -1.63 -53.29 17.17
N PHE A 993 -1.51 -52.44 16.13
CA PHE A 993 -1.46 -52.73 14.68
C PHE A 993 -2.16 -53.99 14.14
N SER A 994 -3.14 -53.80 13.26
CA SER A 994 -2.88 -53.78 11.80
C SER A 994 -4.17 -53.70 10.95
N VAL A 995 -3.98 -53.33 9.68
CA VAL A 995 -5.03 -53.11 8.67
C VAL A 995 -5.59 -54.45 8.14
N THR A 996 -6.92 -54.62 8.15
CA THR A 996 -7.71 -55.04 6.97
C THR A 996 -9.21 -54.94 7.24
N ALA A 997 -10.01 -54.87 6.17
CA ALA A 997 -11.44 -54.53 6.23
C ALA A 997 -12.38 -55.73 5.98
N ARG A 998 -13.60 -55.67 6.53
CA ARG A 998 -14.84 -56.05 5.83
C ARG A 998 -16.09 -55.45 6.49
N ARG A 999 -17.18 -55.34 5.71
CA ARG A 999 -18.44 -54.66 6.05
C ARG A 999 -19.52 -55.63 6.55
N ALA A 1000 -20.31 -55.19 7.52
CA ALA A 1000 -21.77 -55.38 7.65
C ALA A 1000 -22.27 -54.48 8.81
N GLY A 1001 -23.46 -53.85 8.80
CA GLY A 1001 -24.48 -53.69 7.75
C GLY A 1001 -25.68 -52.88 8.29
N GLY A 1002 -26.42 -52.18 7.42
CA GLY A 1002 -27.49 -51.20 7.80
C GLY A 1002 -26.92 -49.82 8.18
N GLY A 1003 -27.57 -48.68 7.91
CA GLY A 1003 -28.94 -48.41 7.46
C GLY A 1003 -29.65 -47.54 8.51
N SER A 1004 -30.25 -46.38 8.20
CA SER A 1004 -30.78 -45.90 6.92
C SER A 1004 -30.58 -44.38 6.65
N ASP A 1005 -31.01 -43.96 5.44
CA ASP A 1005 -31.50 -42.62 5.05
C ASP A 1005 -30.58 -41.38 5.12
N PHE A 1006 -29.83 -41.16 4.04
CA PHE A 1006 -29.48 -39.82 3.57
C PHE A 1006 -29.31 -39.81 2.03
N ASP A 1007 -30.18 -39.10 1.30
CA ASP A 1007 -30.12 -38.98 -0.16
C ASP A 1007 -29.19 -37.84 -0.62
N PRO A 1008 -28.17 -38.11 -1.45
CA PRO A 1008 -27.36 -37.07 -2.11
C PRO A 1008 -28.01 -36.59 -3.43
N PRO A 1009 -27.80 -35.32 -3.84
CA PRO A 1009 -28.37 -34.79 -5.09
C PRO A 1009 -27.73 -35.45 -6.33
N SER A 1010 -28.55 -35.75 -7.33
CA SER A 1010 -28.15 -36.43 -8.55
C SER A 1010 -27.29 -35.55 -9.49
N GLY A 1011 -26.04 -35.96 -9.72
CA GLY A 1011 -25.17 -35.42 -10.77
C GLY A 1011 -24.44 -36.56 -11.47
N TRP A 1012 -24.74 -36.80 -12.75
CA TRP A 1012 -24.17 -37.91 -13.52
C TRP A 1012 -22.74 -37.60 -13.96
N LEU A 1013 -21.80 -38.50 -13.65
CA LEU A 1013 -20.46 -38.52 -14.23
C LEU A 1013 -20.06 -39.99 -14.49
N TRP A 1014 -19.56 -40.28 -15.70
CA TRP A 1014 -18.95 -41.56 -16.11
C TRP A 1014 -19.80 -42.86 -16.10
N GLY A 1015 -21.11 -42.79 -15.87
CA GLY A 1015 -22.09 -43.74 -16.44
C GLY A 1015 -22.17 -45.19 -15.91
N VAL A 1016 -21.28 -45.63 -15.00
CA VAL A 1016 -21.28 -47.01 -14.46
C VAL A 1016 -22.25 -47.17 -13.27
N LYS A 1017 -22.90 -48.33 -13.15
CA LYS A 1017 -23.87 -48.63 -12.08
C LYS A 1017 -23.18 -49.12 -10.79
N PRO A 1018 -23.76 -48.87 -9.59
CA PRO A 1018 -23.21 -49.37 -8.33
C PRO A 1018 -23.27 -50.90 -8.24
N GLY A 1019 -22.12 -51.56 -8.39
CA GLY A 1019 -21.96 -53.02 -8.19
C GLY A 1019 -20.95 -53.68 -9.13
N GLU A 1020 -20.73 -53.10 -10.31
CA GLU A 1020 -19.81 -53.63 -11.32
C GLU A 1020 -18.37 -53.14 -11.06
N LYS A 1021 -17.38 -53.94 -11.47
CA LYS A 1021 -15.98 -53.49 -11.50
C LYS A 1021 -15.72 -52.75 -12.80
N TYR A 1022 -15.19 -51.53 -12.69
CA TYR A 1022 -14.66 -50.78 -13.83
C TYR A 1022 -13.41 -51.47 -14.38
N GLU A 1023 -13.43 -51.82 -15.68
CA GLU A 1023 -12.24 -52.22 -16.43
C GLU A 1023 -11.65 -51.01 -17.17
N LYS A 1024 -10.32 -50.93 -17.26
CA LYS A 1024 -9.64 -49.78 -17.86
C LYS A 1024 -9.63 -49.87 -19.39
N GLU A 1025 -10.38 -48.99 -20.04
CA GLU A 1025 -10.42 -48.85 -21.51
C GLU A 1025 -9.30 -47.95 -22.07
N GLY A 1026 -8.38 -47.47 -21.22
CA GLY A 1026 -7.11 -46.84 -21.65
C GLY A 1026 -7.20 -45.36 -22.08
N TRP A 1027 -8.38 -44.84 -22.40
CA TRP A 1027 -8.61 -43.42 -22.74
C TRP A 1027 -8.52 -42.47 -21.54
N GLU A 1028 -8.42 -43.00 -20.31
CA GLU A 1028 -8.26 -42.22 -19.07
C GLU A 1028 -6.98 -41.37 -19.03
N LEU A 1029 -5.86 -41.91 -19.53
CA LEU A 1029 -4.54 -41.30 -19.40
C LEU A 1029 -4.37 -40.05 -20.29
N PRO A 1030 -4.82 -40.04 -21.57
CA PRO A 1030 -4.97 -38.81 -22.36
C PRO A 1030 -5.91 -37.78 -21.73
N PHE A 1031 -7.00 -38.20 -21.08
CA PHE A 1031 -7.95 -37.27 -20.48
C PHE A 1031 -7.37 -36.56 -19.25
N TYR A 1032 -6.68 -37.29 -18.36
CA TYR A 1032 -5.99 -36.70 -17.21
C TYR A 1032 -4.87 -35.73 -17.63
N THR A 1033 -4.12 -36.05 -18.68
CA THR A 1033 -3.04 -35.18 -19.18
C THR A 1033 -3.57 -33.89 -19.81
N LEU A 1034 -4.67 -33.94 -20.58
CA LEU A 1034 -5.35 -32.72 -21.05
C LEU A 1034 -5.90 -31.88 -19.88
N PHE A 1035 -6.54 -32.52 -18.89
CA PHE A 1035 -7.17 -31.82 -17.78
C PHE A 1035 -6.15 -31.09 -16.89
N CYS A 1036 -5.03 -31.75 -16.56
CA CYS A 1036 -3.93 -31.11 -15.84
C CYS A 1036 -3.26 -29.98 -16.64
N GLY A 1037 -3.09 -30.15 -17.96
CA GLY A 1037 -2.55 -29.09 -18.83
C GLY A 1037 -3.42 -27.82 -18.87
N GLY A 1038 -4.74 -27.97 -18.93
CA GLY A 1038 -5.67 -26.83 -18.94
C GLY A 1038 -5.67 -26.01 -17.64
N ILE A 1039 -5.46 -26.66 -16.49
CA ILE A 1039 -5.38 -25.98 -15.18
C ILE A 1039 -4.11 -25.13 -15.09
N ILE A 1040 -2.97 -25.66 -15.54
CA ILE A 1040 -1.69 -24.92 -15.58
C ILE A 1040 -1.80 -23.66 -16.46
N ALA A 1041 -2.42 -23.78 -17.64
CA ALA A 1041 -2.60 -22.65 -18.55
C ALA A 1041 -3.51 -21.55 -17.97
N THR A 1042 -4.48 -21.90 -17.12
CA THR A 1042 -5.46 -20.94 -16.56
C THR A 1042 -4.86 -20.07 -15.45
N GLY A 1043 -3.88 -20.57 -14.70
CA GLY A 1043 -3.26 -19.87 -13.58
C GLY A 1043 -2.42 -18.62 -13.95
N VAL A 1044 -2.00 -18.50 -15.21
CA VAL A 1044 -1.05 -17.46 -15.67
C VAL A 1044 -1.73 -16.15 -16.10
N VAL A 1045 -3.02 -16.19 -16.46
CA VAL A 1045 -3.65 -15.14 -17.29
C VAL A 1045 -4.22 -13.94 -16.50
N LEU A 1046 -4.46 -14.06 -15.20
CA LEU A 1046 -5.29 -13.11 -14.43
C LEU A 1046 -4.54 -12.01 -13.66
N ALA A 1047 -3.24 -11.80 -13.92
CA ALA A 1047 -2.39 -10.86 -13.18
C ALA A 1047 -2.23 -9.47 -13.85
N PHE A 1048 -3.09 -8.52 -13.44
CA PHE A 1048 -2.92 -7.05 -13.45
C PHE A 1048 -2.79 -6.25 -14.78
N LYS A 1049 -3.74 -5.33 -15.00
CA LYS A 1049 -3.53 -3.95 -15.52
C LYS A 1049 -4.60 -3.00 -14.92
N PRO A 1050 -4.27 -1.71 -14.69
CA PRO A 1050 -4.90 -0.64 -15.48
C PRO A 1050 -3.93 0.53 -15.82
N ASP A 1051 -4.44 1.61 -16.44
CA ASP A 1051 -3.64 2.78 -16.90
C ASP A 1051 -4.35 4.15 -16.77
N THR A 1052 -3.93 5.17 -17.54
CA THR A 1052 -4.02 6.62 -17.22
C THR A 1052 -4.27 7.54 -18.46
N SER A 1053 -4.12 8.87 -18.29
CA SER A 1053 -4.07 9.94 -19.32
C SER A 1053 -3.37 11.19 -18.72
N LEU A 1054 -2.54 12.04 -19.35
CA LEU A 1054 -2.04 12.30 -20.72
C LEU A 1054 -2.65 13.46 -21.54
N ASP A 1055 -3.94 13.43 -21.92
CA ASP A 1055 -4.50 14.19 -23.08
C ASP A 1055 -4.14 15.69 -23.21
N THR A 1056 -4.03 16.46 -22.11
CA THR A 1056 -3.75 17.91 -22.19
C THR A 1056 -2.35 18.24 -22.70
N TRP A 1057 -1.37 17.34 -22.51
CA TRP A 1057 0.00 17.57 -22.98
C TRP A 1057 0.17 17.31 -24.48
N ALA A 1058 -0.53 16.31 -25.01
CA ALA A 1058 -0.45 15.92 -26.42
C ALA A 1058 -0.94 17.03 -27.37
N LEU A 1059 -1.93 17.82 -26.95
CA LEU A 1059 -2.43 18.98 -27.71
C LEU A 1059 -1.38 20.11 -27.76
N GLU A 1060 -0.76 20.43 -26.62
CA GLU A 1060 0.20 21.54 -26.51
C GLU A 1060 1.52 21.24 -27.27
N GLU A 1061 2.01 20.00 -27.19
CA GLU A 1061 3.20 19.56 -27.92
C GLU A 1061 2.92 19.41 -29.44
N ALA A 1062 1.72 18.97 -29.84
CA ALA A 1062 1.32 18.96 -31.24
C ALA A 1062 1.22 20.39 -31.81
N ARG A 1063 0.65 21.33 -31.05
CA ARG A 1063 0.58 22.76 -31.39
C ARG A 1063 1.99 23.33 -31.63
N ARG A 1064 2.90 23.16 -30.67
CA ARG A 1064 4.30 23.62 -30.79
C ARG A 1064 5.02 23.08 -32.01
N ARG A 1065 4.75 21.84 -32.41
CA ARG A 1065 5.35 21.25 -33.63
C ARG A 1065 4.78 21.87 -34.89
N LEU A 1066 3.47 22.11 -34.96
CA LEU A 1066 2.83 22.77 -36.11
C LEU A 1066 3.23 24.26 -36.24
N GLU A 1067 3.45 24.96 -35.12
CA GLU A 1067 4.03 26.31 -35.10
C GLU A 1067 5.49 26.27 -35.58
N LYS A 1068 6.30 25.32 -35.10
CA LYS A 1068 7.72 25.15 -35.50
C LYS A 1068 7.90 24.71 -36.96
N GLU A 1069 6.93 24.00 -37.53
CA GLU A 1069 6.87 23.63 -38.95
C GLU A 1069 6.28 24.74 -39.84
N GLY A 1070 5.83 25.87 -39.27
CA GLY A 1070 5.24 27.00 -40.01
C GLY A 1070 3.86 26.70 -40.61
N ILE A 1071 3.16 25.70 -40.07
CA ILE A 1071 1.82 25.28 -40.52
C ILE A 1071 0.73 26.09 -39.77
N LEU A 1072 1.00 26.47 -38.53
CA LEU A 1072 0.23 27.48 -37.80
C LEU A 1072 0.95 28.83 -37.86
N PRO A 1073 0.22 29.96 -37.97
CA PRO A 1073 0.83 31.27 -37.80
C PRO A 1073 1.30 31.46 -36.34
N ASP A 1074 2.41 32.16 -36.22
CA ASP A 1074 3.01 32.62 -34.97
C ASP A 1074 2.04 33.57 -34.24
N PRO A 1075 1.54 33.25 -33.03
CA PRO A 1075 0.42 33.97 -32.41
C PRO A 1075 0.72 35.42 -31.96
N GLU A 1076 1.95 35.91 -32.18
CA GLU A 1076 2.32 37.32 -32.02
C GLU A 1076 2.40 38.09 -33.38
N LYS A 1077 1.75 37.56 -34.44
CA LYS A 1077 1.64 38.19 -35.78
C LYS A 1077 0.24 38.11 -36.38
#